data_AF-A0A0M0JK03-F1
#
_entry.id   AF-A0A0M0JK03-F1
#
_cell.length_a   1.000
_cell.length_b   1.000
_cell.length_c   1.000
_cell.angle_alpha   90.00
_cell.angle_beta   90.00
_cell.angle_gamma   90.00
#
_symmetry.space_group_name_H-M   'P 1'
#
loop_
_entity.id
_entity.type
_entity.pdbx_description
1 polymer ?
#
loop_
_entity_poly.entity_id
_entity_poly.type
_entity_poly.pdbx_seq_one_letter_code
_entity_poly.pdbx_strand_id
1 'polypeptide(L)'
;MKGVQSVGVTVLTLLSHTREAAAAACPASTTQVDTFSVEGKSWLACEDLAVPGGTLALVPTDDEDGAETVYLPKTYEPYSPEPDESYYLGLGKKTVLAAKWDMLGDAIVNQCETKTPTTGLCEPTWSRVERAVPVMRYSQGNKDATGNEFMCSPYEEESGVRTFTGSRSASVDATFSDHADDCTDNGFPRPQGYVMNLTAIANGEPPIQIDGWKKYVNFSGMAEGLVGLPSPNLVFYFPLLTQNFSTWGGSRYWTMIASPVPDMQGGREQSVWFRFQQLKCAGPAMAPPCALHGKPQYYDTYWYSYSPITSRWIRPELMANASGFYANILAVQRYWEAELAAEGMMALELPETPTTNGTWLEQQSVFAFVRSMISRDDTWHPRYGVLPGYGITLQDGFQDTFTSTATAALEWGAFPYARGVIDNWLRYYVRDNGMVTYRAEELAQSGRMLTIFALYVDSTGDRELMLTHFGKVRALAQWLLYRYQQSLADHPDPADPAHGILGGGDEGDGFVSIYETYGKQELPHYYSTTANAVRGFEDAGLMWRTIGQATGRLDVMDHADELLTAAPQARAKLLASIAKKIYVTGNPRAPRCVPTIADPPTPDDYGMPGGCLGDFRGYPELMYSGLLSKTQTDDLFTYLTYGNNTHLVVRPLTLGAAGYNSKQTTYTAYGMAYGLLCQDMIERFLLHWFGMSAHTYTRGTFTTPEASHPDRDVGSTDYVAAGVVTAPTYLKWALLFEDPNTRCVWVAKALPPAGSAPPGGVRLRMRTPVEFAGKLAAVTVGGKPWTSFDAREETIVLSLADLTPQLLTELRSVVATFR
;
A
#
# COMPACT_ATOMS: atom_id res chain seq x y z
N MET A 1 43.03 -16.22 -45.74
CA MET A 1 42.10 -16.66 -46.80
C MET A 1 41.19 -17.71 -46.17
N LYS A 2 40.09 -17.27 -45.55
CA LYS A 2 38.72 -17.19 -46.09
C LYS A 2 38.06 -18.57 -46.20
N GLY A 3 37.39 -18.95 -45.12
CA GLY A 3 36.21 -19.82 -45.13
C GLY A 3 35.13 -19.09 -44.34
N VAL A 4 34.29 -18.33 -45.05
CA VAL A 4 33.14 -17.60 -44.50
C VAL A 4 31.91 -18.46 -44.76
N GLN A 5 31.27 -18.95 -43.69
CA GLN A 5 29.90 -19.44 -43.77
C GLN A 5 28.96 -18.25 -43.65
N SER A 6 28.08 -18.14 -44.65
CA SER A 6 27.08 -17.12 -44.86
C SER A 6 25.93 -17.24 -43.87
N VAL A 7 25.57 -16.11 -43.27
CA VAL A 7 24.33 -15.87 -42.54
C VAL A 7 23.15 -16.03 -43.50
N GLY A 8 22.25 -16.97 -43.21
CA GLY A 8 20.97 -17.09 -43.91
C GLY A 8 20.03 -15.99 -43.43
N VAL A 9 19.85 -14.95 -44.26
CA VAL A 9 18.75 -14.00 -44.12
C VAL A 9 17.52 -14.65 -44.76
N THR A 10 16.59 -15.11 -43.93
CA THR A 10 15.25 -15.46 -44.41
C THR A 10 14.52 -14.15 -44.70
N VAL A 11 14.52 -13.76 -45.97
CA VAL A 11 13.60 -12.75 -46.50
C VAL A 11 12.19 -13.35 -46.36
N LEU A 12 11.44 -12.91 -45.34
CA LEU A 12 10.03 -13.18 -45.24
C LEU A 12 9.35 -12.41 -46.38
N THR A 13 9.04 -13.11 -47.47
CA THR A 13 8.24 -12.60 -48.56
C THR A 13 6.92 -12.08 -47.99
N LEU A 14 6.71 -10.76 -48.02
CA LEU A 14 5.42 -10.13 -47.75
C LEU A 14 4.40 -10.66 -48.77
N LEU A 15 3.68 -11.70 -48.38
CA LEU A 15 2.41 -12.04 -48.98
C LEU A 15 1.44 -10.95 -48.55
N SER A 16 1.25 -9.96 -49.42
CA SER A 16 0.13 -9.03 -49.35
C SER A 16 -1.18 -9.82 -49.46
N HIS A 17 -1.65 -10.35 -48.33
CA HIS A 17 -3.05 -10.67 -48.16
C HIS A 17 -3.74 -9.32 -48.06
N THR A 18 -4.40 -8.91 -49.13
CA THR A 18 -5.55 -8.02 -49.03
C THR A 18 -6.57 -8.73 -48.13
N ARG A 19 -6.47 -8.54 -46.82
CA ARG A 19 -7.58 -8.77 -45.91
C ARG A 19 -8.65 -7.79 -46.37
N GLU A 20 -9.78 -8.29 -46.86
CA GLU A 20 -11.01 -7.51 -46.80
C GLU A 20 -11.13 -7.03 -45.35
N ALA A 21 -11.27 -5.72 -45.16
CA ALA A 21 -11.51 -5.13 -43.85
C ALA A 21 -12.80 -5.77 -43.29
N ALA A 22 -12.64 -6.73 -42.38
CA ALA A 22 -13.76 -7.21 -41.60
C ALA A 22 -14.27 -6.00 -40.81
N ALA A 23 -15.57 -5.72 -40.88
CA ALA A 23 -16.16 -4.67 -40.05
C ALA A 23 -15.75 -4.92 -38.59
N ALA A 24 -15.21 -3.89 -37.93
CA ALA A 24 -14.81 -4.00 -36.54
C ALA A 24 -15.96 -4.59 -35.71
N ALA A 25 -15.64 -5.61 -34.93
CA ALA A 25 -16.60 -6.35 -34.14
C ALA A 25 -16.08 -6.49 -32.72
N CYS A 26 -16.99 -6.50 -31.76
CA CYS A 26 -16.63 -6.80 -30.38
C CYS A 26 -15.93 -8.17 -30.28
N PRO A 27 -14.91 -8.31 -29.42
CA PRO A 27 -14.28 -9.60 -29.13
C PRO A 27 -15.32 -10.65 -28.76
N ALA A 28 -15.03 -11.92 -29.06
CA ALA A 28 -15.86 -13.03 -28.63
C ALA A 28 -16.14 -12.94 -27.12
N SER A 29 -17.34 -13.35 -26.71
CA SER A 29 -17.89 -13.25 -25.34
C SER A 29 -18.09 -11.83 -24.77
N THR A 30 -17.90 -10.77 -25.55
CA THR A 30 -18.27 -9.40 -25.15
C THR A 30 -19.49 -8.91 -25.93
N THR A 31 -20.24 -7.99 -25.33
CA THR A 31 -21.42 -7.36 -25.92
C THR A 31 -21.12 -5.89 -26.21
N GLN A 32 -21.51 -5.40 -27.40
CA GLN A 32 -21.43 -3.98 -27.69
C GLN A 32 -22.39 -3.22 -26.77
N VAL A 33 -21.82 -2.39 -25.88
CA VAL A 33 -22.60 -1.54 -24.95
C VAL A 33 -22.86 -0.16 -25.53
N ASP A 34 -21.95 0.37 -26.34
CA ASP A 34 -22.13 1.66 -27.03
C ASP A 34 -21.13 1.83 -28.19
N THR A 35 -21.23 2.97 -28.89
CA THR A 35 -20.22 3.47 -29.84
C THR A 35 -19.75 4.85 -29.42
N PHE A 36 -18.50 5.18 -29.68
CA PHE A 36 -17.97 6.49 -29.35
C PHE A 36 -16.98 7.01 -30.39
N SER A 37 -16.77 8.32 -30.37
CA SER A 37 -15.77 8.98 -31.23
C SER A 37 -14.74 9.73 -30.39
N VAL A 38 -13.47 9.53 -30.70
CA VAL A 38 -12.33 10.21 -30.06
C VAL A 38 -11.28 10.47 -31.13
N GLU A 39 -10.65 11.65 -31.10
CA GLU A 39 -9.58 12.03 -32.06
C GLU A 39 -10.01 11.89 -33.54
N GLY A 40 -11.30 12.11 -33.83
CA GLY A 40 -11.87 11.98 -35.18
C GLY A 40 -12.09 10.54 -35.66
N LYS A 41 -11.87 9.54 -34.80
CA LYS A 41 -12.03 8.11 -35.11
C LYS A 41 -13.25 7.53 -34.39
N SER A 42 -13.86 6.51 -34.99
CA SER A 42 -14.96 5.77 -34.38
C SER A 42 -14.46 4.52 -33.66
N TRP A 43 -15.12 4.17 -32.56
CA TRP A 43 -14.76 3.07 -31.68
C TRP A 43 -16.01 2.36 -31.18
N LEU A 44 -15.88 1.05 -30.93
CA LEU A 44 -16.87 0.26 -30.22
C LEU A 44 -16.46 0.14 -28.75
N ALA A 45 -17.43 0.34 -27.85
CA ALA A 45 -17.28 -0.07 -26.45
C ALA A 45 -17.96 -1.42 -26.27
N CYS A 46 -17.17 -2.43 -25.89
CA CYS A 46 -17.60 -3.82 -25.76
C CYS A 46 -17.34 -4.31 -24.35
N GLU A 47 -18.29 -4.95 -23.71
CA GLU A 47 -18.13 -5.40 -22.32
C GLU A 47 -18.57 -6.85 -22.16
N ASP A 48 -17.79 -7.63 -21.40
CA ASP A 48 -18.25 -8.92 -20.92
C ASP A 48 -19.29 -8.69 -19.81
N LEU A 49 -20.54 -8.85 -20.21
CA LEU A 49 -21.72 -8.75 -19.35
C LEU A 49 -22.10 -10.11 -18.74
N ALA A 50 -21.47 -11.20 -19.18
CA ALA A 50 -21.80 -12.54 -18.71
C ALA A 50 -21.35 -12.75 -17.27
N VAL A 51 -20.24 -12.16 -16.84
CA VAL A 51 -19.70 -12.29 -15.48
C VAL A 51 -19.43 -10.93 -14.83
N PRO A 52 -19.85 -10.69 -13.57
CA PRO A 52 -19.30 -9.60 -12.77
C PRO A 52 -17.77 -9.70 -12.72
N GLY A 53 -17.04 -8.59 -12.92
CA GLY A 53 -15.59 -8.63 -13.10
C GLY A 53 -15.10 -9.02 -14.50
N GLY A 54 -15.98 -9.09 -15.51
CA GLY A 54 -15.58 -9.28 -16.91
C GLY A 54 -14.71 -8.13 -17.46
N THR A 55 -14.27 -8.22 -18.71
CA THR A 55 -13.43 -7.19 -19.34
C THR A 55 -14.25 -6.14 -20.08
N LEU A 56 -13.84 -4.86 -20.03
CA LEU A 56 -14.24 -3.80 -20.96
C LEU A 56 -13.19 -3.71 -22.07
N ALA A 57 -13.59 -3.78 -23.33
CA ALA A 57 -12.74 -3.65 -24.50
C ALA A 57 -13.16 -2.44 -25.34
N LEU A 58 -12.20 -1.58 -25.67
CA LEU A 58 -12.39 -0.45 -26.58
C LEU A 58 -11.76 -0.80 -27.93
N VAL A 59 -12.59 -1.00 -28.94
CA VAL A 59 -12.18 -1.54 -30.25
C VAL A 59 -12.21 -0.41 -31.29
N PRO A 60 -11.10 -0.07 -31.94
CA PRO A 60 -11.12 0.91 -33.03
C PRO A 60 -11.91 0.36 -34.23
N THR A 61 -12.71 1.20 -34.90
CA THR A 61 -13.47 0.75 -36.07
C THR A 61 -12.70 0.79 -37.38
N ASP A 62 -11.60 1.55 -37.40
CA ASP A 62 -10.81 1.82 -38.60
C ASP A 62 -9.38 1.28 -38.41
N ASP A 63 -8.96 0.38 -39.31
CA ASP A 63 -7.64 -0.28 -39.26
C ASP A 63 -6.49 0.58 -39.85
N GLU A 64 -6.78 1.76 -40.39
CA GLU A 64 -5.85 2.52 -41.25
C GLU A 64 -4.57 3.01 -40.55
N ASP A 65 -4.59 3.14 -39.21
CA ASP A 65 -3.46 3.70 -38.43
C ASP A 65 -2.83 2.70 -37.44
N GLY A 66 -3.23 1.42 -37.46
CA GLY A 66 -2.69 0.42 -36.53
C GLY A 66 -3.08 0.63 -35.06
N ALA A 67 -4.22 1.28 -34.79
CA ALA A 67 -4.77 1.37 -33.45
C ALA A 67 -5.16 -0.03 -32.94
N GLU A 68 -4.70 -0.40 -31.74
CA GLU A 68 -5.01 -1.70 -31.14
C GLU A 68 -6.20 -1.61 -30.19
N THR A 69 -6.92 -2.73 -30.04
CA THR A 69 -7.98 -2.88 -29.03
C THR A 69 -7.39 -2.74 -27.64
N VAL A 70 -7.99 -1.86 -26.83
CA VAL A 70 -7.59 -1.67 -25.43
C VAL A 70 -8.46 -2.54 -24.54
N TYR A 71 -7.84 -3.47 -23.81
CA TYR A 71 -8.53 -4.34 -22.86
C TYR A 71 -8.35 -3.82 -21.43
N LEU A 72 -9.47 -3.61 -20.75
CA LEU A 72 -9.56 -3.06 -19.41
C LEU A 72 -10.26 -4.10 -18.51
N PRO A 73 -9.49 -5.01 -17.87
CA PRO A 73 -10.07 -5.98 -16.95
C PRO A 73 -10.76 -5.26 -15.80
N LYS A 74 -11.91 -5.78 -15.35
CA LYS A 74 -12.58 -5.28 -14.16
C LYS A 74 -12.34 -6.22 -12.99
N THR A 75 -12.11 -5.69 -11.79
CA THR A 75 -12.17 -6.51 -10.58
C THR A 75 -13.60 -6.53 -10.03
N TYR A 76 -13.88 -7.53 -9.19
CA TYR A 76 -15.18 -7.73 -8.54
C TYR A 76 -14.96 -8.32 -7.15
N GLU A 77 -15.09 -7.51 -6.12
CA GLU A 77 -14.89 -7.92 -4.74
C GLU A 77 -16.14 -7.66 -3.91
N PRO A 78 -16.92 -8.71 -3.57
CA PRO A 78 -18.14 -8.58 -2.81
C PRO A 78 -17.85 -8.25 -1.33
N TYR A 79 -18.74 -7.51 -0.69
CA TYR A 79 -18.59 -7.10 0.71
C TYR A 79 -18.97 -8.19 1.71
N SER A 80 -19.74 -9.21 1.29
CA SER A 80 -20.01 -10.40 2.11
C SER A 80 -20.05 -11.63 1.21
N PRO A 81 -18.87 -12.15 0.79
CA PRO A 81 -18.80 -13.30 -0.10
C PRO A 81 -19.35 -14.57 0.55
N GLU A 82 -19.18 -14.70 1.87
CA GLU A 82 -19.56 -15.87 2.66
C GLU A 82 -20.10 -15.43 4.03
N PRO A 83 -20.89 -16.27 4.73
CA PRO A 83 -21.35 -15.98 6.08
C PRO A 83 -20.20 -16.01 7.11
N ASP A 84 -20.35 -15.28 8.23
CA ASP A 84 -19.31 -15.13 9.27
C ASP A 84 -18.80 -16.46 9.83
N GLU A 85 -19.66 -17.48 9.88
CA GLU A 85 -19.35 -18.82 10.37
C GLU A 85 -18.30 -19.54 9.50
N SER A 86 -18.12 -19.12 8.24
CA SER A 86 -17.09 -19.67 7.35
C SER A 86 -15.68 -19.14 7.66
N TYR A 87 -15.57 -18.07 8.46
CA TYR A 87 -14.32 -17.41 8.81
C TYR A 87 -13.82 -17.84 10.19
N TYR A 88 -12.82 -17.12 10.71
CA TYR A 88 -12.28 -17.32 12.05
C TYR A 88 -11.68 -18.72 12.28
N LEU A 89 -11.33 -19.41 11.18
CA LEU A 89 -10.63 -20.69 11.17
C LEU A 89 -11.33 -21.79 12.00
N GLY A 90 -12.66 -21.74 12.08
CA GLY A 90 -13.46 -22.68 12.88
C GLY A 90 -13.38 -22.46 14.40
N LEU A 91 -12.71 -21.42 14.86
CA LEU A 91 -12.58 -21.08 16.29
C LEU A 91 -13.80 -20.30 16.83
N GLY A 92 -14.63 -19.78 15.92
CA GLY A 92 -15.82 -18.99 16.20
C GLY A 92 -15.54 -17.51 16.48
N LYS A 93 -16.33 -16.63 15.85
CA LYS A 93 -16.25 -15.17 15.97
C LYS A 93 -16.14 -14.70 17.43
N LYS A 94 -17.10 -15.08 18.27
CA LYS A 94 -17.16 -14.67 19.68
C LYS A 94 -15.89 -15.01 20.46
N THR A 95 -15.34 -16.21 20.26
CA THR A 95 -14.11 -16.64 20.94
C THR A 95 -12.91 -15.81 20.51
N VAL A 96 -12.77 -15.60 19.20
CA VAL A 96 -11.66 -14.83 18.61
C VAL A 96 -11.70 -13.36 19.04
N LEU A 97 -12.89 -12.76 19.08
CA LEU A 97 -13.05 -11.36 19.48
C LEU A 97 -12.86 -11.15 20.99
N ALA A 98 -13.16 -12.16 21.81
CA ALA A 98 -12.89 -12.11 23.25
C ALA A 98 -11.43 -12.40 23.60
N ALA A 99 -10.66 -13.01 22.68
CA ALA A 99 -9.27 -13.37 22.91
C ALA A 99 -8.40 -12.12 23.07
N LYS A 100 -7.62 -12.11 24.15
CA LYS A 100 -6.67 -11.02 24.44
C LYS A 100 -5.33 -11.18 23.70
N TRP A 101 -5.09 -12.32 23.08
CA TRP A 101 -3.85 -12.64 22.38
C TRP A 101 -4.14 -13.00 20.92
N ASP A 102 -3.12 -13.07 20.06
CA ASP A 102 -3.30 -13.30 18.61
C ASP A 102 -3.65 -14.74 18.26
N MET A 103 -4.88 -15.10 18.61
CA MET A 103 -5.42 -16.44 18.47
C MET A 103 -5.58 -16.87 17.01
N LEU A 104 -5.89 -15.94 16.10
CA LEU A 104 -5.94 -16.23 14.67
C LEU A 104 -4.54 -16.44 14.09
N GLY A 105 -3.60 -15.54 14.41
CA GLY A 105 -2.21 -15.67 13.97
C GLY A 105 -1.59 -16.98 14.44
N ASP A 106 -1.78 -17.32 15.72
CA ASP A 106 -1.33 -18.60 16.29
C ASP A 106 -1.93 -19.82 15.61
N ALA A 107 -3.24 -19.81 15.35
CA ALA A 107 -3.88 -20.91 14.65
C ALA A 107 -3.22 -21.11 13.27
N ILE A 108 -2.93 -20.03 12.54
CA ILE A 108 -2.27 -20.08 11.25
C ILE A 108 -0.87 -20.69 11.35
N VAL A 109 -0.03 -20.23 12.29
CA VAL A 109 1.38 -20.66 12.37
C VAL A 109 1.60 -21.93 13.19
N ASN A 110 0.60 -22.46 13.91
CA ASN A 110 0.78 -23.66 14.74
C ASN A 110 -0.16 -24.84 14.43
N GLN A 111 -1.33 -24.60 13.81
CA GLN A 111 -2.32 -25.65 13.55
C GLN A 111 -2.32 -26.06 12.08
N CYS A 112 -1.44 -26.97 11.67
CA CYS A 112 -1.38 -27.51 10.31
C CYS A 112 -0.87 -28.95 10.33
N GLU A 113 -1.07 -29.66 9.21
CA GLU A 113 -0.58 -31.02 9.04
C GLU A 113 0.94 -31.08 8.85
N THR A 114 1.52 -30.08 8.16
CA THR A 114 2.95 -30.03 7.83
C THR A 114 3.60 -28.77 8.36
N LYS A 115 4.65 -28.93 9.17
CA LYS A 115 5.44 -27.83 9.76
C LYS A 115 6.82 -27.74 9.11
N THR A 116 7.37 -26.55 9.02
CA THR A 116 8.74 -26.31 8.57
C THR A 116 9.72 -27.01 9.53
N PRO A 117 10.65 -27.85 9.05
CA PRO A 117 11.58 -28.59 9.92
C PRO A 117 12.50 -27.70 10.77
N THR A 118 12.82 -26.50 10.29
CA THR A 118 13.77 -25.57 10.94
C THR A 118 13.15 -24.78 12.09
N THR A 119 11.87 -24.41 11.97
CA THR A 119 11.19 -23.53 12.92
C THR A 119 10.11 -24.26 13.72
N GLY A 120 9.60 -25.39 13.23
CA GLY A 120 8.46 -26.09 13.81
C GLY A 120 7.13 -25.33 13.65
N LEU A 121 7.10 -24.30 12.80
CA LEU A 121 5.91 -23.51 12.48
C LEU A 121 5.27 -23.97 11.16
N CYS A 122 3.99 -23.69 11.02
CA CYS A 122 3.28 -23.79 9.75
C CYS A 122 3.64 -22.61 8.88
N GLU A 123 3.82 -22.86 7.59
CA GLU A 123 3.94 -21.80 6.60
C GLU A 123 2.57 -21.17 6.33
N PRO A 124 2.39 -19.85 6.52
CA PRO A 124 1.15 -19.18 6.15
C PRO A 124 0.99 -19.13 4.63
N THR A 125 -0.15 -19.60 4.12
CA THR A 125 -0.52 -19.45 2.72
C THR A 125 -1.54 -18.32 2.56
N TRP A 126 -1.52 -17.63 1.41
CA TRP A 126 -2.48 -16.57 1.10
C TRP A 126 -3.92 -17.02 1.35
N SER A 127 -4.34 -18.14 0.75
CA SER A 127 -5.71 -18.64 0.83
C SER A 127 -6.17 -18.97 2.26
N ARG A 128 -5.24 -19.34 3.14
CA ARG A 128 -5.55 -19.61 4.54
C ARG A 128 -5.69 -18.32 5.34
N VAL A 129 -4.80 -17.36 5.13
CA VAL A 129 -4.87 -16.06 5.81
C VAL A 129 -6.10 -15.28 5.35
N GLU A 130 -6.38 -15.28 4.06
CA GLU A 130 -7.52 -14.59 3.45
C GLU A 130 -8.88 -15.00 4.05
N ARG A 131 -9.03 -16.28 4.43
CA ARG A 131 -10.24 -16.82 5.07
C ARG A 131 -10.28 -16.65 6.59
N ALA A 132 -9.27 -16.02 7.20
CA ALA A 132 -9.22 -15.89 8.67
C ALA A 132 -10.22 -14.87 9.21
N VAL A 133 -10.50 -13.80 8.47
CA VAL A 133 -11.42 -12.72 8.82
C VAL A 133 -12.25 -12.37 7.58
N PRO A 134 -13.55 -12.02 7.72
CA PRO A 134 -14.33 -11.54 6.58
C PRO A 134 -13.70 -10.30 5.93
N VAL A 135 -14.09 -10.02 4.70
CA VAL A 135 -13.72 -8.75 4.03
C VAL A 135 -14.25 -7.56 4.82
N MET A 136 -13.60 -6.40 4.69
CA MET A 136 -14.14 -5.17 5.29
C MET A 136 -15.51 -4.85 4.68
N ARG A 137 -16.53 -4.76 5.54
CA ARG A 137 -17.94 -4.47 5.17
C ARG A 137 -18.29 -2.99 5.29
N TYR A 138 -17.72 -2.34 6.29
CA TYR A 138 -18.04 -0.97 6.66
C TYR A 138 -16.75 -0.17 6.84
N SER A 139 -16.69 0.94 6.12
CA SER A 139 -15.91 2.10 6.49
C SER A 139 -16.71 2.88 7.57
N GLN A 140 -16.14 3.12 8.75
CA GLN A 140 -16.75 4.06 9.72
C GLN A 140 -15.82 5.26 9.87
N GLY A 141 -16.13 6.33 9.16
CA GLY A 141 -15.55 7.64 9.41
C GLY A 141 -16.30 8.29 10.57
N ASN A 142 -15.58 8.52 11.66
CA ASN A 142 -15.91 9.25 12.89
C ASN A 142 -17.41 9.38 13.27
N LYS A 143 -17.81 8.58 14.26
CA LYS A 143 -18.83 9.03 15.21
C LYS A 143 -18.33 10.28 15.94
N ASP A 144 -19.19 11.24 16.20
CA ASP A 144 -18.81 12.38 17.03
C ASP A 144 -18.50 11.97 18.48
N ALA A 145 -18.00 12.90 19.30
CA ALA A 145 -17.70 12.68 20.72
C ALA A 145 -18.91 12.26 21.58
N THR A 146 -20.13 12.24 20.99
CA THR A 146 -21.37 11.81 21.63
C THR A 146 -21.91 10.46 21.10
N GLY A 147 -21.21 9.84 20.15
CA GLY A 147 -21.52 8.50 19.63
C GLY A 147 -22.57 8.46 18.52
N ASN A 148 -22.88 9.59 17.87
CA ASN A 148 -23.86 9.65 16.78
C ASN A 148 -23.22 9.31 15.43
N GLU A 149 -24.00 8.65 14.55
CA GLU A 149 -23.57 8.14 13.24
C GLU A 149 -23.97 9.11 12.09
N PHE A 150 -23.07 9.33 11.11
CA PHE A 150 -23.29 10.16 9.90
C PHE A 150 -23.11 9.36 8.59
N MET A 151 -23.87 9.68 7.51
CA MET A 151 -24.24 8.84 6.34
C MET A 151 -23.51 9.19 5.03
N CYS A 152 -22.42 9.95 5.12
CA CYS A 152 -21.91 10.90 4.15
C CYS A 152 -22.94 12.04 4.00
N SER A 153 -23.63 12.29 5.12
CA SER A 153 -24.65 13.28 5.36
C SER A 153 -24.39 13.87 6.74
N PRO A 154 -24.51 15.19 6.95
CA PRO A 154 -24.64 15.78 8.28
C PRO A 154 -25.97 15.45 8.98
N TYR A 155 -26.72 14.40 8.57
CA TYR A 155 -28.06 14.11 9.10
C TYR A 155 -28.50 12.64 9.42
N GLU A 156 -27.84 11.52 9.02
CA GLU A 156 -28.25 10.11 9.39
C GLU A 156 -27.08 9.07 9.36
N GLU A 157 -27.24 7.77 9.67
CA GLU A 157 -26.28 6.81 10.32
C GLU A 157 -25.23 5.88 9.56
N GLU A 158 -24.64 6.17 8.38
CA GLU A 158 -23.80 5.18 7.60
C GLU A 158 -22.69 5.82 6.70
N SER A 159 -21.47 6.14 7.18
CA SER A 159 -20.33 6.37 6.26
C SER A 159 -18.94 6.57 6.87
N GLY A 160 -17.95 5.88 6.32
CA GLY A 160 -16.59 6.40 6.15
C GLY A 160 -16.27 6.51 4.66
N VAL A 161 -15.05 6.92 4.34
CA VAL A 161 -14.54 6.74 2.98
C VAL A 161 -14.18 5.28 2.78
N ARG A 162 -14.95 4.59 1.93
CA ARG A 162 -14.64 3.22 1.50
C ARG A 162 -13.54 3.23 0.46
N THR A 163 -13.68 4.09 -0.53
CA THR A 163 -12.74 4.23 -1.64
C THR A 163 -12.87 5.60 -2.29
N PHE A 164 -11.99 5.89 -3.24
CA PHE A 164 -11.99 7.14 -3.97
C PHE A 164 -11.31 7.01 -5.33
N THR A 165 -11.61 7.95 -6.21
CA THR A 165 -10.91 8.13 -7.47
C THR A 165 -10.40 9.57 -7.57
N GLY A 166 -9.26 9.75 -8.23
CA GLY A 166 -8.58 11.02 -8.32
C GLY A 166 -7.62 11.07 -9.50
N SER A 167 -7.18 12.26 -9.83
CA SER A 167 -6.15 12.53 -10.85
C SER A 167 -4.80 12.74 -10.20
N ARG A 168 -3.74 12.68 -10.99
CA ARG A 168 -2.52 13.37 -10.57
C ARG A 168 -2.82 14.87 -10.44
N SER A 169 -2.27 15.49 -9.40
CA SER A 169 -2.36 16.93 -9.16
C SER A 169 -3.76 17.50 -8.87
N ALA A 170 -4.67 16.70 -8.30
CA ALA A 170 -5.98 17.16 -7.87
C ALA A 170 -6.00 17.45 -6.35
N SER A 171 -6.49 18.63 -5.95
CA SER A 171 -6.52 18.99 -4.53
C SER A 171 -7.64 18.30 -3.74
N VAL A 172 -8.68 17.83 -4.42
CA VAL A 172 -9.86 17.20 -3.82
C VAL A 172 -10.26 15.98 -4.64
N ASP A 173 -10.33 14.81 -4.03
CA ASP A 173 -10.71 13.57 -4.70
C ASP A 173 -12.23 13.33 -4.66
N ALA A 174 -12.70 12.49 -5.58
CA ALA A 174 -14.05 11.95 -5.50
C ALA A 174 -14.07 10.73 -4.59
N THR A 175 -14.62 10.89 -3.39
CA THR A 175 -14.64 9.84 -2.37
C THR A 175 -16.03 9.24 -2.22
N PHE A 176 -16.07 7.94 -1.96
CA PHE A 176 -17.28 7.14 -1.95
C PHE A 176 -17.38 6.33 -0.66
N SER A 177 -18.59 6.27 -0.10
CA SER A 177 -18.93 5.41 1.04
C SER A 177 -19.05 3.94 0.63
N ASP A 178 -19.32 3.05 1.59
CA ASP A 178 -19.67 1.65 1.29
C ASP A 178 -20.88 1.56 0.34
N HIS A 179 -21.73 2.57 0.36
CA HIS A 179 -22.93 2.71 -0.45
C HIS A 179 -22.64 3.33 -1.83
N ALA A 180 -21.38 3.61 -2.14
CA ALA A 180 -20.97 4.32 -3.34
C ALA A 180 -21.54 5.75 -3.44
N ASP A 181 -22.03 6.33 -2.34
CA ASP A 181 -22.49 7.71 -2.30
C ASP A 181 -21.31 8.67 -2.14
N ASP A 182 -21.43 9.86 -2.73
CA ASP A 182 -20.45 10.95 -2.62
C ASP A 182 -20.32 11.41 -1.16
N CYS A 183 -19.10 11.34 -0.65
CA CYS A 183 -18.79 11.73 0.72
C CYS A 183 -18.38 13.18 0.91
N THR A 184 -18.14 13.89 -0.18
CA THR A 184 -17.66 15.28 -0.16
C THR A 184 -18.73 16.32 -0.47
N ASP A 185 -19.91 15.89 -0.92
CA ASP A 185 -20.99 16.76 -1.43
C ASP A 185 -20.47 17.74 -2.52
N ASN A 186 -19.45 17.33 -3.28
CA ASN A 186 -18.82 18.12 -4.35
C ASN A 186 -19.65 18.13 -5.65
N GLY A 187 -20.92 17.72 -5.55
CA GLY A 187 -21.86 17.73 -6.68
C GLY A 187 -21.85 16.46 -7.51
N PHE A 188 -21.21 15.37 -7.05
CA PHE A 188 -21.31 14.09 -7.75
C PHE A 188 -22.73 13.51 -7.64
N PRO A 189 -23.22 12.79 -8.67
CA PRO A 189 -24.60 12.33 -8.69
C PRO A 189 -24.82 11.22 -7.66
N ARG A 190 -25.73 11.42 -6.70
CA ARG A 190 -26.10 10.39 -5.70
C ARG A 190 -26.62 9.12 -6.39
N PRO A 191 -25.83 8.03 -6.43
CA PRO A 191 -26.19 6.85 -7.20
C PRO A 191 -27.52 6.28 -6.73
N GLN A 192 -27.65 6.03 -5.42
CA GLN A 192 -28.59 5.04 -4.94
C GLN A 192 -30.03 5.52 -4.84
N GLY A 193 -30.27 6.83 -4.77
CA GLY A 193 -31.62 7.41 -4.82
C GLY A 193 -31.96 8.04 -6.18
N TYR A 194 -31.08 8.90 -6.68
CA TYR A 194 -31.41 9.81 -7.77
C TYR A 194 -31.13 9.20 -9.15
N VAL A 195 -29.91 8.72 -9.37
CA VAL A 195 -29.49 8.16 -10.66
C VAL A 195 -30.25 6.87 -10.96
N MET A 196 -30.40 6.02 -9.95
CA MET A 196 -31.18 4.80 -10.00
C MET A 196 -32.63 5.07 -10.44
N ASN A 197 -33.29 6.08 -9.86
CA ASN A 197 -34.64 6.48 -10.26
C ASN A 197 -34.69 7.00 -11.71
N LEU A 198 -33.76 7.87 -12.10
CA LEU A 198 -33.70 8.38 -13.48
C LEU A 198 -33.49 7.24 -14.50
N THR A 199 -32.63 6.28 -14.17
CA THR A 199 -32.39 5.10 -15.00
C THR A 199 -33.66 4.25 -15.15
N ALA A 200 -34.40 4.04 -14.06
CA ALA A 200 -35.69 3.34 -14.10
C ALA A 200 -36.71 4.08 -15.00
N ILE A 201 -36.87 5.39 -14.82
CA ILE A 201 -37.77 6.21 -15.64
C ILE A 201 -37.38 6.16 -17.12
N ALA A 202 -36.08 6.29 -17.43
CA ALA A 202 -35.56 6.23 -18.79
C ALA A 202 -35.82 4.86 -19.46
N ASN A 203 -35.87 3.79 -18.68
CA ASN A 203 -36.19 2.44 -19.13
C ASN A 203 -37.71 2.16 -19.18
N GLY A 204 -38.56 3.16 -18.89
CA GLY A 204 -40.02 3.01 -18.87
C GLY A 204 -40.56 2.25 -17.66
N GLU A 205 -39.79 2.23 -16.58
CA GLU A 205 -40.08 1.47 -15.36
C GLU A 205 -40.70 2.38 -14.28
N PRO A 206 -41.41 1.82 -13.29
CA PRO A 206 -41.93 2.59 -12.16
C PRO A 206 -40.84 3.42 -11.47
N PRO A 207 -41.12 4.67 -11.07
CA PRO A 207 -40.14 5.50 -10.39
C PRO A 207 -39.78 4.94 -9.01
N ILE A 208 -38.51 5.02 -8.67
CA ILE A 208 -37.99 4.71 -7.32
C ILE A 208 -38.08 5.98 -6.48
N GLN A 209 -38.76 5.90 -5.34
CA GLN A 209 -38.82 7.02 -4.39
C GLN A 209 -37.42 7.29 -3.81
N ILE A 210 -37.05 8.56 -3.67
CA ILE A 210 -35.72 8.99 -3.20
C ILE A 210 -35.35 8.40 -1.83
N ASP A 211 -36.33 8.18 -0.94
CA ASP A 211 -36.10 7.56 0.40
C ASP A 211 -36.45 6.05 0.42
N GLY A 212 -36.83 5.49 -0.73
CA GLY A 212 -37.27 4.10 -0.87
C GLY A 212 -36.16 3.14 -1.32
N TRP A 213 -35.02 3.66 -1.76
CA TRP A 213 -33.97 2.90 -2.44
C TRP A 213 -33.39 1.74 -1.62
N LYS A 214 -33.30 1.87 -0.28
CA LYS A 214 -32.85 0.79 0.63
C LYS A 214 -33.70 -0.49 0.53
N LYS A 215 -34.94 -0.38 0.03
CA LYS A 215 -35.83 -1.52 -0.22
C LYS A 215 -35.45 -2.27 -1.49
N TYR A 216 -34.68 -1.65 -2.38
CA TYR A 216 -34.41 -2.14 -3.71
C TYR A 216 -33.00 -2.69 -3.85
N VAL A 217 -32.00 -2.15 -3.15
CA VAL A 217 -30.61 -2.62 -3.23
C VAL A 217 -30.33 -3.68 -2.17
N ASN A 218 -29.62 -4.74 -2.56
CA ASN A 218 -29.09 -5.75 -1.65
C ASN A 218 -27.66 -5.36 -1.20
N PHE A 219 -27.56 -4.60 -0.12
CA PHE A 219 -26.28 -4.09 0.39
C PHE A 219 -25.28 -5.16 0.79
N SER A 220 -25.75 -6.27 1.37
CA SER A 220 -24.85 -7.37 1.73
C SER A 220 -24.26 -8.06 0.50
N GLY A 221 -24.90 -7.91 -0.67
CA GLY A 221 -24.39 -8.41 -1.94
C GLY A 221 -23.60 -7.38 -2.75
N MET A 222 -23.45 -6.14 -2.27
CA MET A 222 -22.67 -5.13 -3.00
C MET A 222 -21.23 -5.59 -3.21
N ALA A 223 -20.65 -5.13 -4.31
CA ALA A 223 -19.25 -5.33 -4.62
C ALA A 223 -18.65 -4.07 -5.21
N GLU A 224 -17.33 -3.96 -5.11
CA GLU A 224 -16.55 -2.89 -5.72
C GLU A 224 -15.35 -3.47 -6.46
N GLY A 225 -14.72 -2.65 -7.29
CA GLY A 225 -13.54 -3.03 -8.05
C GLY A 225 -12.92 -1.86 -8.78
N LEU A 226 -11.94 -2.19 -9.61
CA LEU A 226 -11.18 -1.29 -10.47
C LEU A 226 -11.40 -1.66 -11.94
N VAL A 227 -11.17 -0.73 -12.86
CA VAL A 227 -11.36 -0.91 -14.31
C VAL A 227 -10.11 -0.51 -15.08
N GLY A 228 -9.37 -1.52 -15.54
CA GLY A 228 -8.08 -1.36 -16.19
C GLY A 228 -6.94 -1.20 -15.18
N LEU A 229 -5.83 -1.89 -15.41
CA LEU A 229 -4.58 -1.68 -14.69
C LEU A 229 -3.66 -0.88 -15.62
N PRO A 230 -3.03 0.22 -15.20
CA PRO A 230 -2.96 0.80 -13.85
C PRO A 230 -4.02 1.87 -13.52
N SER A 231 -5.18 1.88 -14.16
CA SER A 231 -6.13 3.00 -14.08
C SER A 231 -6.93 3.10 -12.76
N PRO A 232 -7.02 4.28 -12.10
CA PRO A 232 -7.82 4.49 -10.88
C PRO A 232 -9.34 4.55 -11.14
N ASN A 233 -9.82 4.05 -12.28
CA ASN A 233 -11.24 3.94 -12.57
C ASN A 233 -11.88 2.94 -11.60
N LEU A 234 -12.97 3.34 -10.95
CA LEU A 234 -13.71 2.49 -10.02
C LEU A 234 -14.91 1.84 -10.70
N VAL A 235 -15.30 0.66 -10.22
CA VAL A 235 -16.60 0.05 -10.54
C VAL A 235 -17.32 -0.40 -9.27
N PHE A 236 -18.60 -0.07 -9.15
CA PHE A 236 -19.49 -0.60 -8.12
C PHE A 236 -20.57 -1.48 -8.75
N TYR A 237 -20.99 -2.50 -8.00
CA TYR A 237 -22.05 -3.43 -8.39
C TYR A 237 -23.16 -3.41 -7.34
N PHE A 238 -24.39 -3.11 -7.77
CA PHE A 238 -25.57 -2.97 -6.91
C PHE A 238 -26.59 -4.06 -7.26
N PRO A 239 -26.52 -5.25 -6.63
CA PRO A 239 -27.54 -6.27 -6.83
C PRO A 239 -28.89 -5.82 -6.28
N LEU A 240 -29.97 -6.22 -6.95
CA LEU A 240 -31.32 -5.77 -6.62
C LEU A 240 -32.10 -6.82 -5.83
N LEU A 241 -32.91 -6.40 -4.87
CA LEU A 241 -33.79 -7.25 -4.08
C LEU A 241 -35.01 -7.69 -4.90
N THR A 242 -35.03 -8.95 -5.33
CA THR A 242 -36.04 -9.54 -6.22
C THR A 242 -37.49 -9.33 -5.77
N GLN A 243 -37.74 -9.33 -4.46
CA GLN A 243 -39.07 -9.16 -3.85
C GLN A 243 -39.71 -7.80 -4.15
N ASN A 244 -38.91 -6.73 -4.23
CA ASN A 244 -39.38 -5.37 -4.47
C ASN A 244 -39.31 -4.97 -5.96
N PHE A 245 -38.80 -5.86 -6.81
CA PHE A 245 -38.75 -5.76 -8.27
C PHE A 245 -39.56 -6.86 -8.98
N SER A 246 -40.45 -7.56 -8.27
CA SER A 246 -41.25 -8.67 -8.82
C SER A 246 -42.08 -8.27 -10.05
N THR A 247 -42.45 -6.99 -10.17
CA THR A 247 -43.15 -6.42 -11.34
C THR A 247 -42.23 -6.13 -12.54
N TRP A 248 -40.91 -6.17 -12.38
CA TRP A 248 -39.91 -5.79 -13.39
C TRP A 248 -39.30 -7.00 -14.12
N GLY A 249 -39.64 -8.22 -13.68
CA GLY A 249 -39.37 -9.49 -14.35
C GLY A 249 -37.88 -9.86 -14.45
N GLY A 250 -37.47 -10.90 -13.72
CA GLY A 250 -36.13 -11.50 -13.81
C GLY A 250 -35.09 -10.87 -12.87
N SER A 251 -33.91 -11.47 -12.85
CA SER A 251 -32.78 -11.07 -12.00
C SER A 251 -32.07 -9.83 -12.52
N ARG A 252 -31.62 -8.91 -11.65
CA ARG A 252 -31.01 -7.64 -12.10
C ARG A 252 -29.94 -7.10 -11.14
N TYR A 253 -29.00 -6.33 -11.69
CA TYR A 253 -28.09 -5.46 -10.93
C TYR A 253 -27.73 -4.20 -11.71
N TRP A 254 -27.31 -3.17 -11.01
CA TRP A 254 -26.70 -1.97 -11.61
C TRP A 254 -25.20 -2.00 -11.47
N THR A 255 -24.49 -1.37 -12.41
CA THR A 255 -23.10 -0.99 -12.19
C THR A 255 -22.91 0.51 -12.37
N MET A 256 -22.07 1.10 -11.52
CA MET A 256 -21.52 2.44 -11.70
C MET A 256 -20.05 2.31 -12.02
N ILE A 257 -19.56 2.95 -13.09
CA ILE A 257 -18.13 3.20 -13.26
C ILE A 257 -17.87 4.69 -13.03
N ALA A 258 -16.87 5.02 -12.23
CA ALA A 258 -16.37 6.38 -12.03
C ALA A 258 -14.95 6.48 -12.59
N SER A 259 -14.70 7.48 -13.45
CA SER A 259 -13.43 7.67 -14.16
C SER A 259 -12.97 9.11 -14.00
N PRO A 260 -11.82 9.37 -13.35
CA PRO A 260 -11.33 10.72 -13.17
C PRO A 260 -10.80 11.25 -14.50
N VAL A 261 -10.75 12.56 -14.70
CA VAL A 261 -9.87 13.13 -15.73
C VAL A 261 -8.41 12.75 -15.37
N PRO A 262 -7.51 12.45 -16.32
CA PRO A 262 -6.18 11.91 -15.99
C PRO A 262 -5.29 12.83 -15.15
N ASP A 263 -5.25 14.13 -15.45
CA ASP A 263 -4.43 15.13 -14.77
C ASP A 263 -5.19 16.45 -14.68
N MET A 264 -5.30 17.00 -13.46
CA MET A 264 -5.98 18.28 -13.22
C MET A 264 -5.05 19.48 -13.35
N GLN A 265 -3.73 19.28 -13.55
CA GLN A 265 -2.73 20.34 -13.69
C GLN A 265 -2.77 21.36 -12.53
N GLY A 266 -3.00 20.88 -11.31
CA GLY A 266 -3.15 21.72 -10.11
C GLY A 266 -4.55 22.35 -9.95
N GLY A 267 -5.53 21.89 -10.74
CA GLY A 267 -6.92 22.27 -10.63
C GLY A 267 -7.55 21.84 -9.30
N ARG A 268 -8.41 22.71 -8.74
CA ARG A 268 -8.99 22.48 -7.42
C ARG A 268 -10.06 21.39 -7.40
N GLU A 269 -10.94 21.38 -8.39
CA GLU A 269 -12.10 20.48 -8.46
C GLU A 269 -11.82 19.28 -9.37
N GLN A 270 -11.90 18.06 -8.82
CA GLN A 270 -11.74 16.83 -9.58
C GLN A 270 -12.93 16.62 -10.54
N SER A 271 -12.62 16.62 -11.84
CA SER A 271 -13.57 16.22 -12.87
C SER A 271 -13.65 14.70 -12.97
N VAL A 272 -14.84 14.13 -12.87
CA VAL A 272 -15.09 12.68 -12.91
C VAL A 272 -16.23 12.43 -13.87
N TRP A 273 -16.05 11.43 -14.72
CA TRP A 273 -17.06 10.87 -15.59
C TRP A 273 -17.68 9.64 -14.95
N PHE A 274 -18.99 9.52 -15.03
CA PHE A 274 -19.71 8.36 -14.53
C PHE A 274 -20.52 7.69 -15.64
N ARG A 275 -20.57 6.36 -15.58
CA ARG A 275 -21.48 5.55 -16.37
C ARG A 275 -22.30 4.66 -15.47
N PHE A 276 -23.61 4.70 -15.65
CA PHE A 276 -24.56 3.82 -15.00
C PHE A 276 -25.20 2.90 -16.04
N GLN A 277 -25.23 1.60 -15.76
CA GLN A 277 -25.86 0.62 -16.64
C GLN A 277 -26.62 -0.42 -15.83
N GLN A 278 -27.74 -0.88 -16.36
CA GLN A 278 -28.54 -1.96 -15.79
C GLN A 278 -28.31 -3.25 -16.55
N LEU A 279 -28.16 -4.34 -15.81
CA LEU A 279 -28.06 -5.67 -16.35
C LEU A 279 -29.23 -6.52 -15.86
N LYS A 280 -29.71 -7.38 -16.75
CA LYS A 280 -30.70 -8.40 -16.46
C LYS A 280 -30.11 -9.78 -16.68
N CYS A 281 -30.14 -10.60 -15.64
CA CYS A 281 -29.64 -11.96 -15.64
C CYS A 281 -30.76 -12.98 -15.80
N ALA A 282 -30.47 -14.07 -16.50
CA ALA A 282 -31.42 -15.15 -16.75
C ALA A 282 -31.30 -16.29 -15.74
N GLY A 283 -30.23 -16.35 -14.95
CA GLY A 283 -29.96 -17.45 -14.01
C GLY A 283 -30.70 -17.31 -12.65
N PRO A 284 -30.81 -18.42 -11.89
CA PRO A 284 -31.37 -18.43 -10.54
C PRO A 284 -30.60 -17.51 -9.59
N ALA A 285 -31.29 -16.91 -8.61
CA ALA A 285 -30.69 -16.02 -7.60
C ALA A 285 -29.81 -14.89 -8.19
N MET A 286 -30.14 -14.43 -9.39
CA MET A 286 -29.38 -13.41 -10.11
C MET A 286 -28.02 -13.79 -10.65
N ALA A 287 -27.82 -15.10 -10.85
CA ALA A 287 -26.64 -15.61 -11.53
C ALA A 287 -26.66 -15.32 -13.05
N PRO A 288 -25.47 -15.24 -13.67
CA PRO A 288 -25.27 -15.30 -15.12
C PRO A 288 -26.09 -16.37 -15.87
N PRO A 289 -26.30 -16.21 -17.19
CA PRO A 289 -25.81 -15.14 -18.05
C PRO A 289 -26.61 -13.84 -17.87
N CYS A 290 -25.94 -12.70 -17.98
CA CYS A 290 -26.56 -11.38 -17.94
C CYS A 290 -26.44 -10.65 -19.27
N ALA A 291 -27.41 -9.78 -19.54
CA ALA A 291 -27.47 -8.94 -20.72
C ALA A 291 -27.84 -7.51 -20.33
N LEU A 292 -27.46 -6.56 -21.17
CA LEU A 292 -27.81 -5.16 -20.98
C LEU A 292 -29.34 -4.99 -20.96
N HIS A 293 -29.83 -4.20 -20.01
CA HIS A 293 -31.23 -3.80 -19.91
C HIS A 293 -31.33 -2.28 -20.03
N GLY A 294 -31.98 -1.82 -21.10
CA GLY A 294 -32.01 -0.39 -21.41
C GLY A 294 -30.70 0.11 -22.00
N LYS A 295 -30.48 1.43 -21.93
CA LYS A 295 -29.25 2.08 -22.42
C LYS A 295 -28.41 2.60 -21.26
N PRO A 296 -27.06 2.55 -21.35
CA PRO A 296 -26.19 3.21 -20.38
C PRO A 296 -26.53 4.70 -20.28
N GLN A 297 -26.41 5.23 -19.07
CA GLN A 297 -26.59 6.65 -18.75
C GLN A 297 -25.24 7.24 -18.36
N TYR A 298 -24.95 8.44 -18.83
CA TYR A 298 -23.65 9.11 -18.65
C TYR A 298 -23.81 10.42 -17.91
N TYR A 299 -22.87 10.68 -17.01
CA TYR A 299 -22.83 11.81 -16.11
C TYR A 299 -21.39 12.30 -16.05
N ASP A 300 -21.18 13.56 -15.68
CA ASP A 300 -19.88 14.08 -15.29
C ASP A 300 -20.03 14.90 -13.99
N THR A 301 -18.95 15.44 -13.44
CA THR A 301 -19.01 16.33 -12.25
C THR A 301 -19.95 17.53 -12.45
N TYR A 302 -20.21 17.93 -13.70
CA TYR A 302 -21.06 19.05 -14.07
C TYR A 302 -22.49 18.62 -14.44
N TRP A 303 -22.87 17.38 -14.10
CA TRP A 303 -24.08 16.62 -14.45
C TRP A 303 -25.44 17.35 -14.29
N TYR A 304 -25.51 18.51 -13.66
CA TYR A 304 -26.73 19.34 -13.62
C TYR A 304 -27.21 19.83 -15.01
N SER A 305 -26.59 19.38 -16.09
CA SER A 305 -27.04 19.49 -17.47
C SER A 305 -28.32 18.68 -17.75
N TYR A 306 -29.43 19.36 -18.05
CA TYR A 306 -30.64 18.76 -18.66
C TYR A 306 -31.38 17.67 -17.86
N SER A 307 -31.33 17.70 -16.53
CA SER A 307 -32.29 16.92 -15.74
C SER A 307 -33.74 17.33 -16.08
N PRO A 308 -34.66 16.39 -16.41
CA PRO A 308 -36.04 16.70 -16.80
C PRO A 308 -36.87 17.37 -15.69
N ILE A 309 -36.30 17.52 -14.49
CA ILE A 309 -36.98 18.04 -13.30
C ILE A 309 -36.42 19.38 -12.79
N THR A 310 -35.33 19.93 -13.36
CA THR A 310 -34.81 21.26 -12.94
C THR A 310 -34.25 22.09 -14.09
N SER A 311 -34.59 23.39 -14.10
CA SER A 311 -34.12 24.39 -15.07
C SER A 311 -33.27 25.48 -14.43
N ARG A 312 -32.86 25.33 -13.16
CA ARG A 312 -32.33 26.43 -12.32
C ARG A 312 -30.81 26.62 -12.36
N TRP A 313 -30.05 25.78 -13.08
CA TRP A 313 -28.59 25.75 -13.03
C TRP A 313 -27.94 26.06 -14.39
N ILE A 314 -26.71 26.60 -14.36
CA ILE A 314 -25.88 26.85 -15.55
C ILE A 314 -25.65 25.52 -16.24
N ARG A 315 -26.00 25.45 -17.53
CA ARG A 315 -25.87 24.23 -18.33
C ARG A 315 -24.47 24.17 -18.93
N PRO A 316 -23.71 23.07 -18.81
CA PRO A 316 -22.57 22.87 -19.68
C PRO A 316 -23.06 22.85 -21.14
N GLU A 317 -22.19 23.29 -22.04
CA GLU A 317 -22.52 23.44 -23.47
C GLU A 317 -22.81 22.11 -24.17
N LEU A 318 -22.30 21.00 -23.61
CA LEU A 318 -22.49 19.63 -24.08
C LEU A 318 -22.97 18.72 -22.94
N MET A 319 -23.89 17.81 -23.25
CA MET A 319 -24.35 16.78 -22.31
C MET A 319 -23.32 15.66 -22.21
N ALA A 320 -23.13 15.13 -21.00
CA ALA A 320 -22.36 13.91 -20.79
C ALA A 320 -22.91 12.77 -21.66
N ASN A 321 -22.03 12.04 -22.33
CA ASN A 321 -22.39 11.02 -23.31
C ASN A 321 -21.29 9.94 -23.42
N ALA A 322 -21.55 8.90 -24.22
CA ALA A 322 -20.62 7.80 -24.45
C ALA A 322 -19.25 8.27 -24.95
N SER A 323 -19.20 9.29 -25.82
CA SER A 323 -17.93 9.82 -26.33
C SER A 323 -17.12 10.52 -25.25
N GLY A 324 -17.74 11.34 -24.40
CA GLY A 324 -17.04 11.93 -23.25
C GLY A 324 -16.50 10.85 -22.29
N PHE A 325 -17.35 9.91 -21.90
CA PHE A 325 -16.98 8.86 -20.93
C PHE A 325 -15.89 7.91 -21.47
N TYR A 326 -16.08 7.30 -22.63
CA TYR A 326 -15.13 6.31 -23.15
C TYR A 326 -13.84 6.95 -23.67
N ALA A 327 -13.88 8.18 -24.20
CA ALA A 327 -12.65 8.93 -24.48
C ALA A 327 -11.87 9.20 -23.20
N ASN A 328 -12.56 9.55 -22.10
CA ASN A 328 -11.92 9.74 -20.81
C ASN A 328 -11.29 8.44 -20.29
N ILE A 329 -12.01 7.32 -20.30
CA ILE A 329 -11.48 6.00 -19.90
C ILE A 329 -10.19 5.68 -20.66
N LEU A 330 -10.18 5.89 -21.98
CA LEU A 330 -9.01 5.66 -22.84
C LEU A 330 -7.86 6.62 -22.48
N ALA A 331 -8.16 7.89 -22.24
CA ALA A 331 -7.17 8.89 -21.85
C ALA A 331 -6.53 8.58 -20.49
N VAL A 332 -7.33 8.14 -19.51
CA VAL A 332 -6.83 7.73 -18.18
C VAL A 332 -5.91 6.51 -18.29
N GLN A 333 -6.30 5.49 -19.05
CA GLN A 333 -5.46 4.31 -19.25
C GLN A 333 -4.11 4.70 -19.85
N ARG A 334 -4.12 5.44 -20.97
CA ARG A 334 -2.90 5.90 -21.66
C ARG A 334 -2.04 6.79 -20.76
N TYR A 335 -2.67 7.67 -19.98
CA TYR A 335 -1.97 8.55 -19.05
C TYR A 335 -1.21 7.74 -18.00
N TRP A 336 -1.87 6.83 -17.29
CA TRP A 336 -1.20 6.08 -16.22
C TRP A 336 -0.19 5.05 -16.74
N GLU A 337 -0.41 4.47 -17.92
CA GLU A 337 0.61 3.68 -18.61
C GLU A 337 1.88 4.51 -18.87
N ALA A 338 1.72 5.72 -19.42
CA ALA A 338 2.83 6.63 -19.68
C ALA A 338 3.49 7.13 -18.39
N GLU A 339 2.70 7.48 -17.38
CA GLU A 339 3.17 8.02 -16.11
C GLU A 339 4.02 6.98 -15.36
N LEU A 340 3.51 5.75 -15.17
CA LEU A 340 4.27 4.70 -14.50
C LEU A 340 5.50 4.25 -15.31
N ALA A 341 5.42 4.26 -16.64
CA ALA A 341 6.59 4.02 -17.49
C ALA A 341 7.67 5.09 -17.30
N ALA A 342 7.28 6.36 -17.16
CA ALA A 342 8.20 7.47 -16.92
C ALA A 342 8.88 7.40 -15.54
N GLU A 343 8.20 6.87 -14.53
CA GLU A 343 8.78 6.60 -13.22
C GLU A 343 9.86 5.52 -13.26
N GLY A 344 9.85 4.68 -14.31
CA GLY A 344 10.84 3.65 -14.52
C GLY A 344 10.81 2.57 -13.44
N MET A 345 9.65 2.29 -12.85
CA MET A 345 9.46 1.28 -11.82
C MET A 345 9.91 -0.12 -12.27
N MET A 346 10.21 -0.98 -11.30
CA MET A 346 10.42 -2.40 -11.56
C MET A 346 9.15 -3.02 -12.18
N ALA A 347 9.33 -3.85 -13.19
CA ALA A 347 8.29 -4.71 -13.71
C ALA A 347 8.14 -5.95 -12.81
N LEU A 348 6.91 -6.33 -12.53
CA LEU A 348 6.58 -7.48 -11.71
C LEU A 348 5.72 -8.43 -12.53
N GLU A 349 6.04 -9.73 -12.46
CA GLU A 349 5.20 -10.80 -12.98
C GLU A 349 5.25 -11.94 -11.96
N LEU A 350 4.10 -12.36 -11.46
CA LEU A 350 3.99 -13.42 -10.45
C LEU A 350 3.16 -14.59 -10.97
N PRO A 351 3.52 -15.85 -10.60
CA PRO A 351 2.78 -17.01 -11.07
C PRO A 351 1.37 -17.07 -10.46
N GLU A 352 0.37 -17.27 -11.34
CA GLU A 352 -1.02 -17.54 -10.95
C GLU A 352 -1.29 -19.05 -10.95
N THR A 353 -1.75 -19.60 -9.83
CA THR A 353 -2.17 -21.01 -9.71
C THR A 353 -3.40 -21.09 -8.79
N PRO A 354 -4.15 -22.21 -8.76
CA PRO A 354 -5.27 -22.38 -7.82
C PRO A 354 -4.90 -22.20 -6.34
N THR A 355 -3.60 -22.25 -6.00
CA THR A 355 -3.07 -22.09 -4.64
C THR A 355 -2.30 -20.78 -4.42
N THR A 356 -2.01 -20.01 -5.48
CA THR A 356 -1.25 -18.75 -5.43
C THR A 356 -1.93 -17.67 -6.25
N ASN A 357 -2.30 -16.56 -5.60
CA ASN A 357 -2.92 -15.42 -6.27
C ASN A 357 -1.86 -14.36 -6.58
N GLY A 358 -0.98 -14.68 -7.54
CA GLY A 358 0.11 -13.79 -7.95
C GLY A 358 -0.40 -12.52 -8.61
N THR A 359 -1.46 -12.66 -9.41
CA THR A 359 -2.12 -11.56 -10.12
C THR A 359 -2.66 -10.52 -9.13
N TRP A 360 -3.24 -10.96 -8.01
CA TRP A 360 -3.69 -10.06 -6.95
C TRP A 360 -2.56 -9.22 -6.35
N LEU A 361 -1.44 -9.86 -6.00
CA LEU A 361 -0.30 -9.16 -5.40
C LEU A 361 0.32 -8.15 -6.38
N GLU A 362 0.34 -8.49 -7.67
CA GLU A 362 0.75 -7.57 -8.73
C GLU A 362 -0.20 -6.38 -8.85
N GLN A 363 -1.50 -6.63 -8.97
CA GLN A 363 -2.53 -5.59 -9.05
C GLN A 363 -2.51 -4.68 -7.82
N GLN A 364 -2.51 -5.25 -6.61
CA GLN A 364 -2.42 -4.49 -5.36
C GLN A 364 -1.19 -3.59 -5.35
N SER A 365 -0.05 -4.07 -5.83
CA SER A 365 1.20 -3.32 -5.80
C SER A 365 1.17 -2.14 -6.77
N VAL A 366 0.77 -2.36 -8.02
CA VAL A 366 0.70 -1.30 -9.03
C VAL A 366 -0.34 -0.25 -8.63
N PHE A 367 -1.53 -0.67 -8.19
CA PHE A 367 -2.57 0.27 -7.75
C PHE A 367 -2.22 1.02 -6.48
N ALA A 368 -1.46 0.43 -5.56
CA ALA A 368 -0.98 1.15 -4.38
C ALA A 368 -0.09 2.35 -4.76
N PHE A 369 0.75 2.24 -5.79
CA PHE A 369 1.53 3.38 -6.29
C PHE A 369 0.66 4.46 -6.92
N VAL A 370 -0.27 4.05 -7.78
CA VAL A 370 -1.26 4.98 -8.37
C VAL A 370 -2.01 5.70 -7.27
N ARG A 371 -2.49 4.98 -6.25
CA ARG A 371 -3.23 5.56 -5.14
C ARG A 371 -2.39 6.48 -4.27
N SER A 372 -1.12 6.14 -4.02
CA SER A 372 -0.16 7.03 -3.37
C SER A 372 0.02 8.34 -4.15
N MET A 373 0.10 8.27 -5.48
CA MET A 373 0.29 9.45 -6.34
C MET A 373 -0.98 10.33 -6.42
N ILE A 374 -2.17 9.74 -6.52
CA ILE A 374 -3.42 10.53 -6.55
C ILE A 374 -3.82 11.08 -5.18
N SER A 375 -3.31 10.51 -4.08
CA SER A 375 -3.57 11.02 -2.72
C SER A 375 -2.84 12.32 -2.43
N ARG A 376 -2.03 12.86 -3.34
CA ARG A 376 -1.30 14.12 -3.14
C ARG A 376 -2.14 15.31 -3.55
N ASP A 377 -1.91 16.46 -2.91
CA ASP A 377 -2.65 17.71 -3.18
C ASP A 377 -2.27 18.29 -4.55
N ASP A 378 -1.01 18.09 -4.93
CA ASP A 378 -0.52 18.26 -6.28
C ASP A 378 0.30 17.03 -6.72
N THR A 379 1.36 17.20 -7.48
CA THR A 379 2.27 16.10 -7.84
C THR A 379 3.09 15.59 -6.65
N TRP A 380 3.49 16.45 -5.71
CA TRP A 380 4.49 16.14 -4.67
C TRP A 380 4.05 16.47 -3.25
N HIS A 381 3.14 17.42 -3.02
CA HIS A 381 2.68 17.78 -1.69
C HIS A 381 1.88 16.63 -1.07
N PRO A 382 2.30 16.13 0.10
CA PRO A 382 1.61 15.04 0.77
C PRO A 382 0.21 15.45 1.22
N ARG A 383 -0.74 14.50 1.21
CA ARG A 383 -1.91 14.52 2.09
C ARG A 383 -1.91 13.26 2.93
N TYR A 384 -2.29 13.37 4.20
CA TYR A 384 -2.36 12.18 5.06
C TYR A 384 -3.51 11.26 4.65
N GLY A 385 -4.62 11.80 4.17
CA GLY A 385 -5.73 11.05 3.59
C GLY A 385 -6.57 11.89 2.63
N VAL A 386 -7.85 11.55 2.51
CA VAL A 386 -8.82 12.25 1.64
C VAL A 386 -9.99 12.80 2.45
N LEU A 387 -10.83 13.65 1.85
CA LEU A 387 -12.02 14.19 2.51
C LEU A 387 -13.23 13.26 2.32
N PRO A 388 -14.13 13.17 3.30
CA PRO A 388 -14.01 13.65 4.68
C PRO A 388 -13.00 12.80 5.48
N GLY A 389 -12.49 13.35 6.59
CA GLY A 389 -11.50 12.68 7.43
C GLY A 389 -10.12 13.33 7.33
N TYR A 390 -9.11 12.54 6.97
CA TYR A 390 -7.70 12.94 6.99
C TYR A 390 -7.22 13.79 5.81
N GLY A 391 -8.12 14.23 4.92
CA GLY A 391 -7.81 15.15 3.82
C GLY A 391 -7.65 16.63 4.24
N ILE A 392 -7.28 16.90 5.49
CA ILE A 392 -7.07 18.26 6.01
C ILE A 392 -5.59 18.61 6.09
N THR A 393 -5.25 19.86 5.75
CA THR A 393 -3.86 20.29 5.56
C THR A 393 -2.99 20.28 6.83
N LEU A 394 -3.61 20.29 8.02
CA LEU A 394 -2.90 20.17 9.29
C LEU A 394 -2.11 18.84 9.39
N GLN A 395 -2.51 17.83 8.63
CA GLN A 395 -1.96 16.48 8.72
C GLN A 395 -0.89 16.17 7.67
N ASP A 396 -0.72 17.05 6.67
CA ASP A 396 0.16 16.82 5.53
C ASP A 396 1.64 16.67 5.92
N GLY A 397 2.05 17.34 7.00
CA GLY A 397 3.39 17.24 7.57
C GLY A 397 3.65 15.98 8.38
N PHE A 398 2.74 15.01 8.39
CA PHE A 398 2.92 13.78 9.16
C PHE A 398 4.05 12.93 8.56
N GLN A 399 5.02 12.57 9.41
CA GLN A 399 6.29 11.99 8.99
C GLN A 399 6.12 10.61 8.35
N ASP A 400 5.14 9.80 8.77
CA ASP A 400 4.87 8.49 8.17
C ASP A 400 4.44 8.58 6.71
N THR A 401 3.70 9.62 6.32
CA THR A 401 3.30 9.84 4.92
C THR A 401 4.54 9.98 4.04
N PHE A 402 5.55 10.70 4.53
CA PHE A 402 6.83 10.82 3.87
C PHE A 402 7.61 9.51 3.90
N THR A 403 7.85 8.93 5.09
CA THR A 403 8.78 7.80 5.23
C THR A 403 8.29 6.54 4.53
N SER A 404 6.99 6.22 4.61
CA SER A 404 6.40 5.10 3.88
C SER A 404 6.51 5.28 2.37
N THR A 405 6.11 6.46 1.85
CA THR A 405 6.09 6.72 0.41
C THR A 405 7.48 6.77 -0.19
N ALA A 406 8.41 7.49 0.45
CA ALA A 406 9.78 7.60 -0.04
C ALA A 406 10.49 6.24 0.01
N THR A 407 10.28 5.45 1.07
CA THR A 407 10.80 4.08 1.15
C THR A 407 10.25 3.24 0.00
N ALA A 408 8.93 3.15 -0.15
CA ALA A 408 8.34 2.35 -1.21
C ALA A 408 8.80 2.77 -2.62
N ALA A 409 8.86 4.07 -2.89
CA ALA A 409 9.32 4.59 -4.18
C ALA A 409 10.77 4.21 -4.48
N LEU A 410 11.67 4.30 -3.49
CA LEU A 410 13.06 3.86 -3.63
C LEU A 410 13.14 2.34 -3.86
N GLU A 411 12.44 1.58 -3.02
CA GLU A 411 12.43 0.11 -3.06
C GLU A 411 11.92 -0.42 -4.41
N TRP A 412 10.97 0.26 -5.04
CA TRP A 412 10.40 -0.10 -6.35
C TRP A 412 11.08 0.54 -7.55
N GLY A 413 12.08 1.40 -7.33
CA GLY A 413 12.80 2.09 -8.39
C GLY A 413 12.03 3.23 -9.06
N ALA A 414 10.96 3.75 -8.41
CA ALA A 414 10.23 4.96 -8.82
C ALA A 414 11.06 6.22 -8.48
N PHE A 415 12.25 6.33 -9.04
CA PHE A 415 13.23 7.35 -8.65
C PHE A 415 12.80 8.79 -8.95
N PRO A 416 12.11 9.11 -10.07
CA PRO A 416 11.60 10.46 -10.30
C PRO A 416 10.59 10.88 -9.21
N TYR A 417 9.66 9.98 -8.86
CA TYR A 417 8.72 10.20 -7.76
C TYR A 417 9.44 10.36 -6.42
N ALA A 418 10.37 9.46 -6.08
CA ALA A 418 11.16 9.54 -4.85
C ALA A 418 11.91 10.88 -4.75
N ARG A 419 12.54 11.31 -5.84
CA ARG A 419 13.23 12.61 -5.93
C ARG A 419 12.29 13.77 -5.65
N GLY A 420 11.12 13.80 -6.30
CA GLY A 420 10.11 14.85 -6.12
C GLY A 420 9.59 14.93 -4.69
N VAL A 421 9.27 13.78 -4.08
CA VAL A 421 8.82 13.67 -2.69
C VAL A 421 9.90 14.13 -1.71
N ILE A 422 11.15 13.72 -1.90
CA ILE A 422 12.28 14.12 -1.05
C ILE A 422 12.58 15.62 -1.16
N ASP A 423 12.63 16.15 -2.39
CA ASP A 423 12.87 17.58 -2.61
C ASP A 423 11.76 18.44 -2.01
N ASN A 424 10.49 18.07 -2.24
CA ASN A 424 9.34 18.76 -1.65
C ASN A 424 9.39 18.75 -0.12
N TRP A 425 9.64 17.57 0.48
CA TRP A 425 9.76 17.43 1.93
C TRP A 425 10.84 18.34 2.51
N LEU A 426 12.04 18.31 1.93
CA LEU A 426 13.16 19.14 2.38
C LEU A 426 12.90 20.64 2.18
N ARG A 427 12.15 21.05 1.14
CA ARG A 427 11.80 22.46 0.93
C ARG A 427 10.79 22.97 1.94
N TYR A 428 9.69 22.26 2.15
CA TYR A 428 8.50 22.81 2.79
C TYR A 428 8.24 22.25 4.20
N TYR A 429 8.67 21.02 4.47
CA TYR A 429 8.34 20.33 5.73
C TYR A 429 9.54 20.20 6.67
N VAL A 430 10.77 20.26 6.18
CA VAL A 430 11.97 20.38 7.05
C VAL A 430 12.35 21.85 7.18
N ARG A 431 12.40 22.36 8.43
CA ARG A 431 12.83 23.72 8.74
C ARG A 431 14.36 23.83 8.73
N ASP A 432 14.88 25.05 8.67
CA ASP A 432 16.34 25.30 8.64
C ASP A 432 17.07 24.80 9.89
N ASN A 433 16.35 24.61 10.99
CA ASN A 433 16.86 24.03 12.23
C ASN A 433 16.69 22.50 12.30
N GLY A 434 16.32 21.84 11.20
CA GLY A 434 16.19 20.39 11.11
C GLY A 434 14.88 19.82 11.63
N MET A 435 14.06 20.62 12.32
CA MET A 435 12.78 20.14 12.82
C MET A 435 11.73 20.06 11.71
N VAL A 436 10.78 19.14 11.85
CA VAL A 436 9.67 18.98 10.91
C VAL A 436 8.55 19.99 11.21
N THR A 437 7.86 20.44 10.17
CA THR A 437 6.62 21.22 10.22
C THR A 437 5.45 20.26 10.39
N TYR A 438 5.17 19.89 11.64
CA TYR A 438 4.01 19.10 12.06
C TYR A 438 3.60 19.50 13.48
N ARG A 439 2.48 18.97 13.99
CA ARG A 439 1.97 19.28 15.34
C ARG A 439 2.97 18.96 16.46
N ALA A 440 3.78 17.90 16.32
CA ALA A 440 4.98 17.68 17.12
C ALA A 440 6.00 16.78 16.42
N GLU A 441 7.11 16.57 17.12
CA GLU A 441 8.22 15.74 16.69
C GLU A 441 7.91 14.25 16.84
N GLU A 442 8.26 13.49 15.82
CA GLU A 442 8.38 12.04 15.88
C GLU A 442 9.86 11.67 15.64
N LEU A 443 10.57 11.41 16.73
CA LEU A 443 12.04 11.33 16.65
C LEU A 443 12.52 10.04 15.96
N ALA A 444 11.80 8.93 16.08
CA ALA A 444 12.13 7.70 15.35
C ALA A 444 12.11 7.92 13.83
N GLN A 445 11.12 8.66 13.31
CA GLN A 445 11.05 8.95 11.87
C GLN A 445 12.13 9.93 11.44
N SER A 446 12.55 10.86 12.30
CA SER A 446 13.70 11.73 12.03
C SER A 446 14.97 10.91 11.74
N GLY A 447 15.22 9.84 12.51
CA GLY A 447 16.30 8.89 12.21
C GLY A 447 16.07 8.09 10.92
N ARG A 448 14.82 7.68 10.66
CA ARG A 448 14.44 6.99 9.42
C ARG A 448 14.62 7.87 8.17
N MET A 449 14.35 9.17 8.25
CA MET A 449 14.56 10.14 7.16
C MET A 449 16.03 10.18 6.73
N LEU A 450 16.97 10.19 7.68
CA LEU A 450 18.40 10.14 7.39
C LEU A 450 18.79 8.86 6.61
N THR A 451 18.18 7.73 6.98
CA THR A 451 18.35 6.46 6.26
C THR A 451 17.78 6.56 4.83
N ILE A 452 16.59 7.11 4.66
CA ILE A 452 15.95 7.30 3.33
C ILE A 452 16.78 8.20 2.42
N PHE A 453 17.35 9.29 2.96
CA PHE A 453 18.22 10.18 2.17
C PHE A 453 19.49 9.46 1.69
N ALA A 454 20.09 8.64 2.55
CA ALA A 454 21.23 7.81 2.18
C ALA A 454 20.85 6.77 1.12
N LEU A 455 19.73 6.06 1.30
CA LEU A 455 19.21 5.11 0.31
C LEU A 455 18.93 5.77 -1.05
N TYR A 456 18.43 7.01 -1.05
CA TYR A 456 18.22 7.78 -2.28
C TYR A 456 19.53 8.03 -3.01
N VAL A 457 20.57 8.52 -2.33
CA VAL A 457 21.88 8.74 -2.96
C VAL A 457 22.51 7.43 -3.40
N ASP A 458 22.43 6.38 -2.57
CA ASP A 458 22.98 5.07 -2.90
C ASP A 458 22.27 4.44 -4.10
N SER A 459 20.98 4.69 -4.30
CA SER A 459 20.22 4.12 -5.43
C SER A 459 20.33 4.94 -6.72
N THR A 460 20.45 6.27 -6.61
CA THR A 460 20.36 7.18 -7.77
C THR A 460 21.67 7.84 -8.16
N GLY A 461 22.60 8.00 -7.21
CA GLY A 461 23.79 8.83 -7.37
C GLY A 461 23.52 10.34 -7.35
N ASP A 462 22.30 10.81 -7.06
CA ASP A 462 21.96 12.25 -7.04
C ASP A 462 22.48 12.92 -5.75
N ARG A 463 23.77 13.22 -5.77
CA ARG A 463 24.48 13.96 -4.71
C ARG A 463 24.10 15.44 -4.69
N GLU A 464 23.65 15.99 -5.83
CA GLU A 464 23.36 17.42 -5.99
C GLU A 464 22.13 17.83 -5.18
N LEU A 465 21.08 17.01 -5.18
CA LEU A 465 19.90 17.26 -4.35
C LEU A 465 20.26 17.32 -2.87
N MET A 466 21.06 16.36 -2.40
CA MET A 466 21.48 16.33 -0.99
C MET A 466 22.38 17.51 -0.63
N LEU A 467 23.29 17.92 -1.52
CA LEU A 467 24.13 19.11 -1.31
C LEU A 467 23.31 20.40 -1.28
N THR A 468 22.27 20.50 -2.11
CA THR A 468 21.34 21.65 -2.12
C THR A 468 20.67 21.82 -0.76
N HIS A 469 20.33 20.71 -0.11
CA HIS A 469 19.66 20.69 1.19
C HIS A 469 20.59 20.35 2.36
N PHE A 470 21.92 20.44 2.18
CA PHE A 470 22.90 20.02 3.18
C PHE A 470 22.64 20.64 4.55
N GLY A 471 22.33 21.94 4.61
CA GLY A 471 22.05 22.65 5.86
C GLY A 471 20.90 22.03 6.65
N LYS A 472 19.80 21.68 5.98
CA LYS A 472 18.60 21.10 6.61
C LYS A 472 18.82 19.65 7.06
N VAL A 473 19.44 18.82 6.22
CA VAL A 473 19.73 17.42 6.55
C VAL A 473 20.76 17.33 7.68
N ARG A 474 21.79 18.19 7.64
CA ARG A 474 22.75 18.33 8.75
C ARG A 474 22.05 18.75 10.04
N ALA A 475 21.19 19.77 9.99
CA ALA A 475 20.49 20.25 11.19
C ALA A 475 19.59 19.18 11.81
N LEU A 476 18.92 18.36 10.97
CA LEU A 476 18.13 17.21 11.42
C LEU A 476 19.00 16.20 12.19
N ALA A 477 20.18 15.86 11.65
CA ALA A 477 21.11 14.94 12.30
C ALA A 477 21.72 15.53 13.59
N GLN A 478 22.05 16.83 13.57
CA GLN A 478 22.57 17.55 14.73
C GLN A 478 21.55 17.62 15.88
N TRP A 479 20.26 17.73 15.58
CA TRP A 479 19.21 17.64 16.58
C TRP A 479 19.23 16.29 17.31
N LEU A 480 19.34 15.18 16.58
CA LEU A 480 19.44 13.84 17.16
C LEU A 480 20.74 13.64 17.96
N LEU A 481 21.87 14.15 17.46
CA LEU A 481 23.14 14.15 18.18
C LEU A 481 23.06 14.95 19.48
N TYR A 482 22.40 16.11 19.44
CA TYR A 482 22.16 16.92 20.63
C TYR A 482 21.36 16.13 21.67
N ARG A 483 20.28 15.45 21.28
CA ARG A 483 19.49 14.60 22.20
C ARG A 483 20.31 13.43 22.78
N TYR A 484 21.18 12.83 21.97
CA TYR A 484 22.09 11.79 22.44
C TYR A 484 23.07 12.32 23.49
N GLN A 485 23.71 13.46 23.22
CA GLN A 485 24.64 14.10 24.15
C GLN A 485 23.94 14.58 25.42
N GLN A 486 22.72 15.12 25.28
CA GLN A 486 21.89 15.54 26.40
C GLN A 486 21.59 14.35 27.32
N SER A 487 21.16 13.21 26.78
CA SER A 487 20.94 11.99 27.56
C SER A 487 22.18 11.54 28.34
N LEU A 488 23.37 11.60 27.75
CA LEU A 488 24.62 11.28 28.45
C LEU A 488 24.92 12.26 29.59
N ALA A 489 24.54 13.53 29.45
CA ALA A 489 24.76 14.57 30.46
C ALA A 489 23.73 14.50 31.59
N ASP A 490 22.46 14.29 31.25
CA ASP A 490 21.34 14.22 32.20
C ASP A 490 21.36 12.90 32.99
N HIS A 491 21.85 11.81 32.39
CA HIS A 491 22.01 10.50 33.00
C HIS A 491 23.48 10.07 33.03
N PRO A 492 24.36 10.67 33.86
CA PRO A 492 25.80 10.39 33.82
C PRO A 492 26.18 9.01 34.34
N ASP A 493 25.31 8.34 35.11
CA ASP A 493 25.56 7.00 35.64
C ASP A 493 25.39 5.95 34.52
N PRO A 494 26.44 5.20 34.13
CA PRO A 494 26.31 4.15 33.13
C PRO A 494 25.40 3.00 33.56
N ALA A 495 25.02 2.89 34.84
CA ALA A 495 24.01 1.95 35.31
C ALA A 495 22.58 2.39 34.97
N ASP A 496 22.34 3.70 34.82
CA ASP A 496 21.05 4.25 34.41
C ASP A 496 20.64 3.65 33.05
N PRO A 497 19.43 3.07 32.92
CA PRO A 497 18.88 2.63 31.65
C PRO A 497 18.73 3.75 30.61
N ALA A 498 18.44 4.99 31.02
CA ALA A 498 18.29 6.12 30.11
C ALA A 498 19.63 6.65 29.58
N HIS A 499 20.77 6.25 30.18
CA HIS A 499 22.11 6.69 29.78
C HIS A 499 22.45 6.39 28.31
N GLY A 500 22.43 7.43 27.47
CA GLY A 500 22.71 7.36 26.04
C GLY A 500 21.53 6.92 25.18
N ILE A 501 20.31 6.93 25.74
CA ILE A 501 19.06 6.75 25.01
C ILE A 501 18.47 8.13 24.75
N LEU A 502 18.06 8.43 23.53
CA LEU A 502 17.53 9.75 23.18
C LEU A 502 16.15 9.98 23.81
N GLY A 503 15.96 11.11 24.48
CA GLY A 503 14.68 11.53 25.02
C GLY A 503 13.78 12.18 23.96
N GLY A 504 12.55 11.69 23.85
CA GLY A 504 11.46 12.24 23.03
C GLY A 504 10.42 11.20 22.65
N GLY A 505 9.24 11.67 22.24
CA GLY A 505 8.11 10.81 21.89
C GLY A 505 8.33 9.99 20.62
N ASP A 506 7.65 8.86 20.56
CA ASP A 506 7.52 8.00 19.39
C ASP A 506 6.34 8.41 18.49
N GLU A 507 5.48 9.34 18.90
CA GLU A 507 4.32 9.80 18.13
C GLU A 507 4.08 11.32 18.22
N GLY A 508 3.83 11.96 17.06
CA GLY A 508 3.51 13.39 16.97
C GLY A 508 2.17 13.80 17.58
N ASP A 509 1.25 12.87 17.84
CA ASP A 509 -0.06 13.10 18.48
C ASP A 509 0.06 13.29 19.99
N GLY A 510 1.14 12.76 20.58
CA GLY A 510 1.50 13.00 21.98
C GLY A 510 1.82 14.46 22.31
N PHE A 511 1.76 15.37 21.33
CA PHE A 511 2.04 16.79 21.53
C PHE A 511 1.19 17.44 22.61
N VAL A 512 -0.06 17.02 22.81
CA VAL A 512 -0.95 17.63 23.81
C VAL A 512 -0.38 17.40 25.21
N SER A 513 -0.01 16.17 25.55
CA SER A 513 0.56 15.85 26.87
C SER A 513 1.92 16.54 27.06
N ILE A 514 2.75 16.60 26.03
CA ILE A 514 4.06 17.29 26.06
C ILE A 514 3.88 18.80 26.20
N TYR A 515 2.89 19.39 25.51
CA TYR A 515 2.60 20.83 25.57
C TYR A 515 1.99 21.23 26.91
N GLU A 516 1.07 20.44 27.46
CA GLU A 516 0.47 20.68 28.77
C GLU A 516 1.49 20.58 29.92
N THR A 517 2.53 19.77 29.72
CA THR A 517 3.59 19.53 30.71
C THR A 517 4.90 20.27 30.40
N TYR A 518 4.90 21.19 29.42
CA TYR A 518 6.08 21.82 28.81
C TYR A 518 7.29 22.02 29.74
N GLY A 519 8.32 21.17 29.59
CA GLY A 519 9.58 21.24 30.33
C GLY A 519 9.50 20.91 31.84
N LYS A 520 8.34 20.49 32.33
CA LYS A 520 8.12 20.06 33.73
C LYS A 520 8.36 18.57 33.94
N GLN A 521 8.34 17.79 32.87
CA GLN A 521 8.61 16.36 32.88
C GLN A 521 9.75 16.05 31.93
N GLU A 522 10.54 15.06 32.32
CA GLU A 522 11.55 14.45 31.48
C GLU A 522 10.88 13.84 30.24
N LEU A 523 11.54 13.95 29.09
CA LEU A 523 11.04 13.33 27.87
C LEU A 523 11.25 11.82 27.94
N PRO A 524 10.32 11.01 27.42
CA PRO A 524 10.42 9.56 27.50
C PRO A 524 11.58 9.03 26.65
N HIS A 525 12.24 7.97 27.11
CA HIS A 525 13.43 7.41 26.47
C HIS A 525 13.11 6.18 25.62
N TYR A 526 12.41 6.39 24.51
CA TYR A 526 12.02 5.32 23.58
C TYR A 526 13.23 4.68 22.89
N TYR A 527 13.27 3.34 22.88
CA TYR A 527 14.30 2.60 22.17
C TYR A 527 14.18 2.75 20.65
N SER A 528 12.95 2.90 20.11
CA SER A 528 12.74 3.14 18.68
C SER A 528 13.46 4.39 18.19
N THR A 529 13.39 5.48 18.96
CA THR A 529 14.09 6.74 18.67
C THR A 529 15.59 6.52 18.54
N THR A 530 16.20 5.90 19.55
CA THR A 530 17.66 5.69 19.56
C THR A 530 18.08 4.71 18.46
N ALA A 531 17.31 3.66 18.22
CA ALA A 531 17.62 2.65 17.21
C ALA A 531 17.58 3.22 15.78
N ASN A 532 16.57 4.03 15.45
CA ASN A 532 16.49 4.70 14.16
C ASN A 532 17.54 5.82 14.03
N ALA A 533 17.88 6.52 15.12
CA ALA A 533 18.98 7.50 15.11
C ALA A 533 20.34 6.84 14.85
N VAL A 534 20.65 5.72 15.53
CA VAL A 534 21.87 4.92 15.27
C VAL A 534 21.96 4.56 13.80
N ARG A 535 20.89 3.99 13.24
CA ARG A 535 20.86 3.61 11.83
C ARG A 535 21.04 4.82 10.90
N GLY A 536 20.32 5.91 11.17
CA GLY A 536 20.43 7.16 10.44
C GLY A 536 21.83 7.78 10.49
N PHE A 537 22.52 7.72 11.62
CA PHE A 537 23.90 8.18 11.76
C PHE A 537 24.88 7.35 10.93
N GLU A 538 24.73 6.02 10.93
CA GLU A 538 25.56 5.13 10.11
C GLU A 538 25.35 5.42 8.62
N ASP A 539 24.10 5.42 8.16
CA ASP A 539 23.78 5.55 6.74
C ASP A 539 24.06 6.96 6.20
N ALA A 540 23.56 8.02 6.87
CA ALA A 540 23.83 9.39 6.44
C ALA A 540 25.31 9.76 6.61
N GLY A 541 25.99 9.22 7.63
CA GLY A 541 27.43 9.39 7.79
C GLY A 541 28.22 8.82 6.62
N LEU A 542 27.89 7.61 6.16
CA LEU A 542 28.51 7.01 4.97
C LEU A 542 28.18 7.79 3.70
N MET A 543 26.93 8.21 3.52
CA MET A 543 26.51 9.06 2.42
C MET A 543 27.33 10.36 2.38
N TRP A 544 27.42 11.09 3.49
CA TRP A 544 28.17 12.35 3.57
C TRP A 544 29.67 12.15 3.38
N ARG A 545 30.25 11.06 3.87
CA ARG A 545 31.65 10.75 3.61
C ARG A 545 31.90 10.60 2.11
N THR A 546 31.04 9.84 1.43
CA THR A 546 31.13 9.63 -0.03
C THR A 546 30.96 10.95 -0.79
N ILE A 547 29.95 11.76 -0.44
CA ILE A 547 29.71 13.06 -1.08
C ILE A 547 30.89 14.01 -0.83
N GLY A 548 31.33 14.16 0.42
CA GLY A 548 32.40 15.06 0.82
C GLY A 548 33.73 14.72 0.15
N GLN A 549 34.06 13.44 0.03
CA GLN A 549 35.21 12.96 -0.73
C GLN A 549 35.10 13.30 -2.22
N ALA A 550 33.93 13.06 -2.82
CA ALA A 550 33.71 13.33 -4.25
C ALA A 550 33.77 14.84 -4.58
N THR A 551 33.35 15.71 -3.68
CA THR A 551 33.30 17.17 -3.92
C THR A 551 34.45 17.96 -3.28
N GLY A 552 35.29 17.33 -2.46
CA GLY A 552 36.32 18.01 -1.67
C GLY A 552 35.77 18.97 -0.61
N ARG A 553 34.53 18.76 -0.13
CA ARG A 553 33.87 19.63 0.87
C ARG A 553 34.21 19.15 2.28
N LEU A 554 35.15 19.83 2.94
CA LEU A 554 35.61 19.47 4.28
C LEU A 554 34.51 19.55 5.34
N ASP A 555 33.63 20.54 5.27
CA ASP A 555 32.51 20.67 6.21
C ASP A 555 31.48 19.53 6.12
N VAL A 556 31.33 18.94 4.93
CA VAL A 556 30.52 17.72 4.72
C VAL A 556 31.23 16.50 5.27
N MET A 557 32.55 16.39 5.08
CA MET A 557 33.36 15.31 5.65
C MET A 557 33.42 15.36 7.19
N ASP A 558 33.56 16.54 7.79
CA ASP A 558 33.58 16.73 9.24
C ASP A 558 32.26 16.27 9.87
N HIS A 559 31.13 16.60 9.23
CA HIS A 559 29.83 16.13 9.69
C HIS A 559 29.65 14.62 9.50
N ALA A 560 30.19 14.05 8.41
CA ALA A 560 30.21 12.60 8.23
C ALA A 560 30.95 11.89 9.37
N ASP A 561 32.12 12.41 9.75
CA ASP A 561 32.95 11.85 10.82
C ASP A 561 32.29 11.99 12.21
N GLU A 562 31.57 13.08 12.45
CA GLU A 562 30.74 13.27 13.65
C GLU A 562 29.70 12.15 13.79
N LEU A 563 28.92 11.89 12.74
CA LEU A 563 27.88 10.85 12.74
C LEU A 563 28.47 9.45 12.89
N LEU A 564 29.54 9.15 12.14
CA LEU A 564 30.18 7.84 12.14
C LEU A 564 30.95 7.55 13.44
N THR A 565 31.29 8.59 14.21
CA THR A 565 31.82 8.44 15.56
C THR A 565 30.72 8.15 16.57
N ALA A 566 29.58 8.83 16.47
CA ALA A 566 28.47 8.69 17.41
C ALA A 566 27.71 7.36 17.25
N ALA A 567 27.48 6.91 16.01
CA ALA A 567 26.74 5.70 15.68
C ALA A 567 27.11 4.45 16.51
N PRO A 568 28.37 3.95 16.49
CA PRO A 568 28.73 2.75 17.25
C PRO A 568 28.64 2.94 18.76
N GLN A 569 28.84 4.16 19.26
CA GLN A 569 28.72 4.47 20.69
C GLN A 569 27.25 4.41 21.13
N ALA A 570 26.35 5.08 20.42
CA ALA A 570 24.92 5.05 20.67
C ALA A 570 24.36 3.62 20.53
N ARG A 571 24.83 2.85 19.54
CA ARG A 571 24.47 1.43 19.39
C ARG A 571 24.83 0.60 20.62
N ALA A 572 26.04 0.77 21.13
CA ALA A 572 26.48 0.04 22.32
C ALA A 572 25.64 0.40 23.55
N LYS A 573 25.27 1.68 23.72
CA LYS A 573 24.39 2.14 24.81
C LYS A 573 22.97 1.57 24.70
N LEU A 574 22.39 1.60 23.49
CA LEU A 574 21.08 1.03 23.20
C LEU A 574 21.03 -0.46 23.59
N LEU A 575 21.96 -1.26 23.08
CA LEU A 575 21.98 -2.71 23.35
C LEU A 575 22.23 -3.01 24.83
N ALA A 576 23.10 -2.24 25.50
CA ALA A 576 23.33 -2.37 26.93
C ALA A 576 22.07 -2.01 27.75
N SER A 577 21.34 -0.96 27.37
CA SER A 577 20.11 -0.56 28.05
C SER A 577 19.00 -1.61 27.90
N ILE A 578 18.76 -2.09 26.67
CA ILE A 578 17.80 -3.17 26.41
C ILE A 578 18.13 -4.40 27.26
N ALA A 579 19.41 -4.80 27.32
CA ALA A 579 19.83 -5.97 28.10
C ALA A 579 19.55 -5.83 29.61
N LYS A 580 19.60 -4.61 30.17
CA LYS A 580 19.22 -4.33 31.56
C LYS A 580 17.72 -4.37 31.81
N LYS A 581 16.91 -4.21 30.75
CA LYS A 581 15.45 -4.03 30.82
C LYS A 581 14.68 -5.23 30.27
N ILE A 582 15.24 -6.43 30.34
CA ILE A 582 14.51 -7.65 30.03
C ILE A 582 13.76 -8.12 31.30
N TYR A 583 12.44 -8.25 31.19
CA TYR A 583 11.55 -8.70 32.27
C TYR A 583 11.08 -10.14 32.01
N VAL A 584 11.01 -10.95 33.07
CA VAL A 584 10.44 -12.30 33.00
C VAL A 584 8.93 -12.22 33.21
N THR A 585 8.16 -12.86 32.35
CA THR A 585 6.70 -12.71 32.33
C THR A 585 5.94 -13.79 33.11
N GLY A 586 6.60 -14.93 33.38
CA GLY A 586 5.95 -16.13 33.90
C GLY A 586 5.09 -16.89 32.86
N ASN A 587 4.96 -16.40 31.62
CA ASN A 587 4.25 -17.08 30.54
C ASN A 587 5.22 -17.92 29.69
N PRO A 588 5.13 -19.26 29.69
CA PRO A 588 6.04 -20.12 28.91
C PRO A 588 6.04 -19.86 27.39
N ARG A 589 4.96 -19.28 26.82
CA ARG A 589 4.87 -18.95 25.40
C ARG A 589 5.46 -17.58 25.05
N ALA A 590 5.68 -16.73 26.05
CA ALA A 590 6.25 -15.39 25.92
C ALA A 590 7.11 -15.09 27.16
N PRO A 591 8.19 -15.86 27.41
CA PRO A 591 8.87 -15.90 28.70
C PRO A 591 9.53 -14.57 29.09
N ARG A 592 9.74 -13.68 28.12
CA ARG A 592 10.42 -12.40 28.29
C ARG A 592 9.63 -11.27 27.65
N CYS A 593 9.72 -10.09 28.26
CA CYS A 593 9.30 -8.82 27.69
C CYS A 593 10.50 -7.87 27.65
N VAL A 594 10.63 -7.12 26.57
CA VAL A 594 11.52 -5.95 26.46
C VAL A 594 10.60 -4.75 26.36
N PRO A 595 10.62 -3.76 27.28
CA PRO A 595 9.75 -2.59 27.20
C PRO A 595 10.13 -1.71 26.01
N THR A 596 9.22 -0.85 25.55
CA THR A 596 9.52 0.12 24.48
C THR A 596 10.38 1.30 24.91
N ILE A 597 10.43 1.60 26.21
CA ILE A 597 11.20 2.71 26.78
C ILE A 597 12.19 2.24 27.84
N ALA A 598 13.29 2.98 28.02
CA ALA A 598 14.34 2.65 28.99
C ALA A 598 13.92 2.85 30.45
N ASP A 599 12.99 3.77 30.67
CA ASP A 599 12.47 4.29 31.93
C ASP A 599 10.96 4.02 32.05
N PRO A 600 10.49 2.76 31.93
CA PRO A 600 9.06 2.49 31.92
C PRO A 600 8.41 2.95 33.23
N PRO A 601 7.15 3.45 33.18
CA PRO A 601 6.41 3.80 34.38
C PRO A 601 6.40 2.64 35.37
N THR A 602 6.24 2.97 36.66
CA THR A 602 6.17 1.99 37.74
C THR A 602 5.25 0.83 37.37
N PRO A 603 5.58 -0.41 37.80
CA PRO A 603 4.75 -1.55 37.52
C PRO A 603 3.29 -1.28 37.86
N ASP A 604 2.38 -1.74 37.01
CA ASP A 604 0.95 -1.69 37.30
C ASP A 604 0.61 -2.50 38.57
N ASP A 605 -0.66 -2.51 38.97
CA ASP A 605 -1.16 -3.31 40.12
C ASP A 605 -0.82 -4.81 40.01
N TYR A 606 -0.31 -5.27 38.87
CA TYR A 606 0.08 -6.64 38.55
C TYR A 606 1.59 -6.86 38.41
N GLY A 607 2.41 -5.84 38.65
CA GLY A 607 3.88 -5.96 38.70
C GLY A 607 4.58 -5.95 37.34
N MET A 608 3.89 -5.60 36.24
CA MET A 608 4.51 -5.42 34.92
C MET A 608 4.77 -3.93 34.61
N PRO A 609 5.96 -3.57 34.08
CA PRO A 609 6.26 -2.20 33.72
C PRO A 609 5.37 -1.72 32.56
N GLY A 610 4.91 -0.46 32.60
CA GLY A 610 4.01 0.10 31.59
C GLY A 610 4.49 -0.02 30.15
N GLY A 611 5.82 0.03 29.91
CA GLY A 611 6.42 -0.15 28.59
C GLY A 611 6.29 -1.57 28.00
N CYS A 612 5.87 -2.54 28.81
CA CYS A 612 5.51 -3.88 28.35
C CYS A 612 4.02 -3.97 27.93
N LEU A 613 3.21 -2.91 28.04
CA LEU A 613 1.75 -3.04 27.85
C LEU A 613 1.27 -3.12 26.38
N GLY A 614 2.14 -3.51 25.45
CA GLY A 614 1.79 -3.67 24.04
C GLY A 614 1.69 -2.33 23.30
N ASP A 615 2.84 -1.81 22.89
CA ASP A 615 2.94 -0.58 22.10
C ASP A 615 2.83 -0.92 20.60
N PHE A 616 1.81 -0.36 19.96
CA PHE A 616 1.53 -0.61 18.54
C PHE A 616 2.49 0.11 17.58
N ARG A 617 3.32 1.03 18.10
CA ARG A 617 4.20 1.91 17.33
C ARG A 617 5.67 1.69 17.67
N GLY A 618 6.03 1.82 18.95
CA GLY A 618 7.42 1.74 19.40
C GLY A 618 8.10 0.42 19.05
N TYR A 619 7.40 -0.72 19.09
CA TYR A 619 7.99 -2.00 18.69
C TYR A 619 8.22 -2.13 17.17
N PRO A 620 7.21 -1.93 16.29
CA PRO A 620 7.48 -1.90 14.86
C PRO A 620 8.61 -0.95 14.47
N GLU A 621 8.65 0.27 15.03
CA GLU A 621 9.70 1.23 14.71
C GLU A 621 11.09 0.82 15.19
N LEU A 622 11.18 0.22 16.38
CA LEU A 622 12.42 -0.37 16.88
C LEU A 622 12.91 -1.49 15.95
N MET A 623 11.98 -2.32 15.45
CA MET A 623 12.29 -3.43 14.55
C MET A 623 12.77 -2.96 13.16
N TYR A 624 12.31 -1.80 12.67
CA TYR A 624 12.78 -1.23 11.41
C TYR A 624 14.30 -0.96 11.41
N SER A 625 14.89 -0.64 12.57
CA SER A 625 16.33 -0.36 12.66
C SER A 625 17.22 -1.52 12.19
N GLY A 626 16.70 -2.77 12.22
CA GLY A 626 17.49 -3.97 11.93
C GLY A 626 18.57 -4.28 12.98
N LEU A 627 18.63 -3.55 14.11
CA LEU A 627 19.71 -3.67 15.09
C LEU A 627 19.52 -4.80 16.11
N LEU A 628 18.29 -5.28 16.26
CA LEU A 628 17.95 -6.32 17.23
C LEU A 628 18.50 -7.68 16.82
N SER A 629 18.92 -8.48 17.81
CA SER A 629 19.23 -9.89 17.61
C SER A 629 17.98 -10.73 17.37
N LYS A 630 18.13 -11.91 16.75
CA LYS A 630 17.05 -12.89 16.58
C LYS A 630 16.30 -13.16 17.88
N THR A 631 17.02 -13.31 18.98
CA THR A 631 16.44 -13.54 20.30
C THR A 631 15.60 -12.37 20.80
N GLN A 632 16.06 -11.13 20.63
CA GLN A 632 15.28 -9.94 21.01
C GLN A 632 14.05 -9.76 20.13
N THR A 633 14.20 -9.94 18.81
CA THR A 633 13.06 -9.92 17.88
C THR A 633 12.03 -10.98 18.21
N ASP A 634 12.47 -12.18 18.63
CA ASP A 634 11.59 -13.26 19.04
C ASP A 634 10.82 -12.91 20.32
N ASP A 635 11.50 -12.34 21.31
CA ASP A 635 10.86 -11.88 22.56
C ASP A 635 9.77 -10.85 22.27
N LEU A 636 10.08 -9.84 21.45
CA LEU A 636 9.11 -8.81 21.09
C LEU A 636 7.89 -9.41 20.41
N PHE A 637 8.09 -10.22 19.37
CA PHE A 637 6.99 -10.78 18.60
C PHE A 637 6.15 -11.75 19.44
N THR A 638 6.78 -12.67 20.17
CA THR A 638 6.06 -13.65 21.01
C THR A 638 5.35 -12.98 22.17
N TYR A 639 5.93 -11.94 22.77
CA TYR A 639 5.26 -11.16 23.80
C TYR A 639 4.02 -10.44 23.26
N LEU A 640 4.11 -9.78 22.10
CA LEU A 640 2.92 -9.18 21.48
C LEU A 640 1.89 -10.25 21.05
N THR A 641 2.34 -11.45 20.68
CA THR A 641 1.45 -12.55 20.30
C THR A 641 0.71 -13.14 21.52
N TYR A 642 1.42 -13.43 22.62
CA TYR A 642 0.95 -14.28 23.73
C TYR A 642 1.02 -13.65 25.12
N GLY A 643 1.77 -12.56 25.29
CA GLY A 643 1.99 -11.89 26.57
C GLY A 643 0.68 -11.41 27.23
N ASN A 644 -0.37 -11.24 26.43
CA ASN A 644 -1.66 -10.73 26.87
C ASN A 644 -2.66 -11.79 27.38
N ASN A 645 -2.25 -13.01 27.73
CA ASN A 645 -3.22 -13.95 28.29
C ASN A 645 -3.61 -13.63 29.76
N THR A 646 -3.03 -12.58 30.36
CA THR A 646 -3.25 -12.24 31.78
C THR A 646 -3.23 -10.75 32.15
N HIS A 647 -2.84 -9.79 31.27
CA HIS A 647 -2.46 -8.42 31.74
C HIS A 647 -2.83 -7.18 30.89
N LEU A 648 -3.15 -7.28 29.60
CA LEU A 648 -3.52 -6.11 28.77
C LEU A 648 -5.02 -6.08 28.49
N VAL A 649 -5.58 -4.87 28.47
CA VAL A 649 -7.01 -4.65 28.20
C VAL A 649 -7.37 -4.99 26.75
N VAL A 650 -6.42 -4.84 25.82
CA VAL A 650 -6.62 -4.98 24.36
C VAL A 650 -5.53 -5.84 23.74
N ARG A 651 -5.84 -6.52 22.65
CA ARG A 651 -4.90 -7.38 21.94
C ARG A 651 -3.93 -6.55 21.08
N PRO A 652 -2.60 -6.71 21.21
CA PRO A 652 -1.64 -5.88 20.48
C PRO A 652 -1.26 -6.41 19.10
N LEU A 653 -1.48 -7.71 18.80
CA LEU A 653 -1.36 -8.27 17.45
C LEU A 653 -2.67 -8.90 16.98
N THR A 654 -2.98 -8.73 15.70
CA THR A 654 -4.01 -9.50 15.01
C THR A 654 -3.42 -9.99 13.69
N LEU A 655 -3.41 -11.30 13.47
CA LEU A 655 -2.80 -11.91 12.28
C LEU A 655 -1.35 -11.44 12.06
N GLY A 656 -0.57 -11.38 13.15
CA GLY A 656 0.82 -10.93 13.14
C GLY A 656 1.03 -9.43 12.88
N ALA A 657 -0.03 -8.65 12.68
CA ALA A 657 0.04 -7.20 12.50
C ALA A 657 -0.22 -6.46 13.80
N ALA A 658 0.66 -5.51 14.12
CA ALA A 658 0.50 -4.64 15.27
C ALA A 658 -0.69 -3.68 15.09
N GLY A 659 -1.27 -3.26 16.21
CA GLY A 659 -2.23 -2.18 16.19
C GLY A 659 -2.82 -1.86 17.56
N TYR A 660 -3.58 -0.79 17.63
CA TYR A 660 -4.21 -0.30 18.85
C TYR A 660 -5.63 -0.84 18.99
N ASN A 661 -6.12 -0.96 20.22
CA ASN A 661 -7.51 -1.35 20.52
C ASN A 661 -8.01 -2.61 19.78
N SER A 662 -7.16 -3.63 19.63
CA SER A 662 -7.45 -4.87 18.89
C SER A 662 -7.67 -4.69 17.37
N LYS A 663 -7.44 -3.49 16.83
CA LYS A 663 -7.35 -3.23 15.39
C LYS A 663 -5.94 -3.53 14.89
N GLN A 664 -5.80 -3.71 13.58
CA GLN A 664 -4.52 -3.75 12.86
C GLN A 664 -4.27 -2.36 12.27
N THR A 665 -3.08 -1.75 12.47
CA THR A 665 -2.73 -0.45 11.88
C THR A 665 -1.96 -0.62 10.58
N THR A 666 -2.15 0.29 9.62
CA THR A 666 -1.55 0.16 8.28
C THR A 666 -0.18 0.82 8.11
N TYR A 667 0.06 1.94 8.79
CA TYR A 667 1.24 2.78 8.55
C TYR A 667 2.39 2.57 9.55
N THR A 668 2.13 2.17 10.79
CA THR A 668 3.20 1.89 11.77
C THR A 668 3.80 0.49 11.62
N ALA A 669 3.04 -0.44 11.01
CA ALA A 669 3.33 -1.87 11.08
C ALA A 669 4.54 -2.33 10.25
N TYR A 670 5.02 -1.54 9.27
CA TYR A 670 6.04 -1.98 8.31
C TYR A 670 7.42 -2.24 8.87
N GLY A 671 7.78 -1.58 9.97
CA GLY A 671 9.02 -1.88 10.67
C GLY A 671 9.07 -3.29 11.26
N MET A 672 7.90 -3.86 11.61
CA MET A 672 7.81 -5.24 12.09
C MET A 672 8.20 -6.24 10.99
N ALA A 673 7.68 -6.06 9.77
CA ALA A 673 8.04 -6.90 8.62
C ALA A 673 9.55 -6.88 8.35
N TYR A 674 10.15 -5.69 8.36
CA TYR A 674 11.58 -5.50 8.12
C TYR A 674 12.45 -6.22 9.16
N GLY A 675 12.13 -6.08 10.46
CA GLY A 675 12.87 -6.75 11.53
C GLY A 675 12.73 -8.27 11.52
N LEU A 676 11.55 -8.79 11.16
CA LEU A 676 11.34 -10.24 11.00
C LEU A 676 12.21 -10.83 9.88
N LEU A 677 12.30 -10.12 8.75
CA LEU A 677 13.18 -10.52 7.64
C LEU A 677 14.66 -10.42 7.99
N CYS A 678 15.09 -9.38 8.71
CA CYS A 678 16.47 -9.26 9.18
C CYS A 678 16.92 -10.52 9.96
N GLN A 679 16.00 -11.15 10.70
CA GLN A 679 16.28 -12.28 11.59
C GLN A 679 15.80 -13.65 11.05
N ASP A 680 15.47 -13.73 9.76
CA ASP A 680 15.07 -14.97 9.09
C ASP A 680 13.84 -15.64 9.76
N MET A 681 12.85 -14.82 10.13
CA MET A 681 11.58 -15.25 10.73
C MET A 681 10.47 -15.29 9.69
N ILE A 682 10.67 -16.11 8.64
CA ILE A 682 9.87 -16.08 7.41
C ILE A 682 8.39 -16.38 7.66
N GLU A 683 8.05 -17.38 8.47
CA GLU A 683 6.64 -17.71 8.73
C GLU A 683 5.89 -16.57 9.43
N ARG A 684 6.57 -15.82 10.31
CA ARG A 684 5.97 -14.66 10.99
C ARG A 684 5.85 -13.47 10.04
N PHE A 685 6.84 -13.27 9.16
CA PHE A 685 6.78 -12.28 8.11
C PHE A 685 5.60 -12.55 7.14
N LEU A 686 5.43 -13.79 6.69
CA LEU A 686 4.32 -14.17 5.81
C LEU A 686 2.96 -13.99 6.49
N LEU A 687 2.85 -14.36 7.78
CA LEU A 687 1.64 -14.10 8.56
C LEU A 687 1.33 -12.60 8.59
N HIS A 688 2.31 -11.77 8.92
CA HIS A 688 2.18 -10.32 8.99
C HIS A 688 1.80 -9.72 7.63
N TRP A 689 2.52 -10.05 6.56
CA TRP A 689 2.29 -9.49 5.23
C TRP A 689 0.92 -9.89 4.69
N PHE A 690 0.58 -11.18 4.69
CA PHE A 690 -0.74 -11.62 4.21
C PHE A 690 -1.86 -11.11 5.12
N GLY A 691 -1.61 -11.02 6.43
CA GLY A 691 -2.54 -10.42 7.39
C GLY A 691 -2.84 -8.96 7.07
N MET A 692 -1.82 -8.18 6.71
CA MET A 692 -1.96 -6.79 6.26
C MET A 692 -2.67 -6.73 4.91
N SER A 693 -2.10 -7.34 3.88
CA SER A 693 -2.59 -7.28 2.50
C SER A 693 -4.05 -7.72 2.35
N ALA A 694 -4.49 -8.75 3.08
CA ALA A 694 -5.85 -9.29 2.94
C ALA A 694 -6.90 -8.63 3.85
N HIS A 695 -6.47 -7.99 4.96
CA HIS A 695 -7.40 -7.57 6.03
C HIS A 695 -7.31 -6.12 6.46
N THR A 696 -6.25 -5.39 6.09
CA THR A 696 -6.11 -3.95 6.37
C THR A 696 -6.30 -3.08 5.12
N TYR A 697 -6.55 -3.72 3.97
CA TYR A 697 -6.86 -3.10 2.68
C TYR A 697 -8.29 -3.49 2.27
N THR A 698 -9.04 -2.58 1.66
CA THR A 698 -10.27 -2.98 0.94
C THR A 698 -9.85 -3.91 -0.19
N ARG A 699 -10.65 -4.94 -0.46
CA ARG A 699 -10.25 -5.96 -1.41
C ARG A 699 -10.41 -5.49 -2.86
N GLY A 700 -11.49 -4.77 -3.18
CA GLY A 700 -11.75 -4.37 -4.57
C GLY A 700 -10.92 -3.21 -5.08
N THR A 701 -10.56 -2.28 -4.20
CA THR A 701 -9.92 -1.01 -4.56
C THR A 701 -8.62 -0.76 -3.81
N PHE A 702 -8.20 -1.71 -2.98
CA PHE A 702 -6.99 -1.70 -2.18
C PHE A 702 -6.91 -0.57 -1.14
N THR A 703 -7.98 0.17 -0.86
CA THR A 703 -8.02 1.34 0.04
C THR A 703 -7.58 0.99 1.46
N THR A 704 -6.73 1.81 2.06
CA THR A 704 -6.11 1.55 3.37
C THR A 704 -6.70 2.47 4.43
N PRO A 705 -7.62 1.99 5.29
CA PRO A 705 -7.91 2.68 6.54
C PRO A 705 -6.65 2.80 7.42
N GLU A 706 -6.64 3.76 8.33
CA GLU A 706 -5.59 3.86 9.35
C GLU A 706 -5.49 2.58 10.19
N ALA A 707 -6.66 2.07 10.59
CA ALA A 707 -6.78 0.86 11.36
C ALA A 707 -8.09 0.11 11.08
N SER A 708 -8.03 -1.21 11.06
CA SER A 708 -9.17 -2.09 10.78
C SER A 708 -9.36 -3.14 11.88
N HIS A 709 -10.61 -3.39 12.28
CA HIS A 709 -10.94 -4.38 13.32
C HIS A 709 -11.23 -5.77 12.70
N PRO A 710 -10.88 -6.89 13.38
CA PRO A 710 -11.23 -8.26 12.97
C PRO A 710 -12.74 -8.57 13.09
N ASP A 711 -13.48 -7.78 13.86
CA ASP A 711 -14.95 -7.75 13.77
C ASP A 711 -15.33 -6.81 12.65
N ARG A 712 -15.88 -7.35 11.56
CA ARG A 712 -16.27 -6.56 10.39
C ARG A 712 -17.61 -5.85 10.56
N ASP A 713 -18.25 -5.99 11.72
CA ASP A 713 -19.38 -5.15 12.13
C ASP A 713 -18.90 -3.86 12.82
N VAL A 714 -17.61 -3.78 13.17
CA VAL A 714 -16.94 -2.56 13.65
C VAL A 714 -16.24 -1.92 12.47
N GLY A 715 -16.58 -0.67 12.16
CA GLY A 715 -15.99 -0.01 10.99
C GLY A 715 -14.51 0.34 11.17
N SER A 716 -13.84 0.45 10.02
CA SER A 716 -12.44 0.87 9.95
C SER A 716 -12.30 2.39 10.12
N THR A 717 -11.17 2.84 10.65
CA THR A 717 -10.80 4.27 10.71
C THR A 717 -10.62 4.86 9.31
N ASP A 718 -10.60 6.19 9.17
CA ASP A 718 -10.47 6.90 7.89
C ASP A 718 -9.25 6.48 7.07
N TYR A 719 -9.31 6.71 5.75
CA TYR A 719 -8.24 6.41 4.81
C TYR A 719 -6.93 7.14 5.15
N VAL A 720 -5.81 6.43 5.08
CA VAL A 720 -4.46 7.00 5.20
C VAL A 720 -3.56 6.61 4.04
N ALA A 721 -2.90 7.61 3.46
CA ALA A 721 -1.93 7.49 2.38
C ALA A 721 -0.67 6.73 2.83
N ALA A 722 -0.26 6.93 4.09
CA ALA A 722 0.94 6.28 4.64
C ALA A 722 0.86 4.74 4.66
N GLY A 723 -0.35 4.19 4.79
CA GLY A 723 -0.58 2.75 4.80
C GLY A 723 -0.61 2.10 3.42
N VAL A 724 -0.87 2.88 2.36
CA VAL A 724 -1.17 2.36 1.00
C VAL A 724 -0.04 1.49 0.46
N VAL A 725 1.19 1.95 0.64
CA VAL A 725 2.39 1.36 0.02
C VAL A 725 3.08 0.32 0.91
N THR A 726 2.47 -0.05 2.03
CA THR A 726 3.03 -1.04 2.96
C THR A 726 3.11 -2.44 2.33
N ALA A 727 2.01 -2.96 1.77
CA ALA A 727 1.98 -4.26 1.11
C ALA A 727 2.94 -4.40 -0.10
N PRO A 728 3.05 -3.44 -1.05
CA PRO A 728 4.05 -3.53 -2.12
C PRO A 728 5.48 -3.49 -1.59
N THR A 729 5.75 -2.73 -0.52
CA THR A 729 7.08 -2.73 0.11
C THR A 729 7.45 -4.12 0.64
N TYR A 730 6.50 -4.81 1.27
CA TYR A 730 6.71 -6.19 1.71
C TYR A 730 6.93 -7.16 0.57
N LEU A 731 6.19 -7.02 -0.54
CA LEU A 731 6.40 -7.84 -1.73
C LEU A 731 7.82 -7.65 -2.27
N LYS A 732 8.29 -6.40 -2.38
CA LYS A 732 9.67 -6.12 -2.77
C LYS A 732 10.62 -6.80 -1.82
N TRP A 733 10.48 -6.65 -0.51
CA TRP A 733 11.37 -7.28 0.46
C TRP A 733 11.31 -8.81 0.46
N ALA A 734 10.15 -9.40 0.18
CA ALA A 734 10.03 -10.85 0.05
C ALA A 734 10.86 -11.40 -1.13
N LEU A 735 10.88 -10.65 -2.23
CA LEU A 735 11.59 -11.00 -3.47
C LEU A 735 13.05 -10.55 -3.49
N LEU A 736 13.35 -9.37 -2.95
CA LEU A 736 14.64 -8.67 -2.99
C LEU A 736 14.84 -7.88 -1.69
N PHE A 737 15.50 -8.48 -0.72
CA PHE A 737 15.75 -7.85 0.57
C PHE A 737 17.20 -7.37 0.69
N GLU A 738 17.40 -6.09 0.96
CA GLU A 738 18.71 -5.53 1.26
C GLU A 738 18.93 -5.53 2.76
N ASP A 739 19.87 -6.34 3.23
CA ASP A 739 20.17 -6.42 4.64
C ASP A 739 20.99 -5.20 5.10
N PRO A 740 20.47 -4.42 6.05
CA PRO A 740 21.09 -3.18 6.48
C PRO A 740 22.46 -3.40 7.13
N ASN A 741 22.66 -4.51 7.82
CA ASN A 741 23.87 -4.79 8.60
C ASN A 741 24.95 -5.45 7.75
N THR A 742 24.56 -6.39 6.90
CA THR A 742 25.51 -7.14 6.08
C THR A 742 25.78 -6.49 4.72
N ARG A 743 24.93 -5.53 4.31
CA ARG A 743 24.94 -4.91 2.97
C ARG A 743 24.79 -5.95 1.85
N CYS A 744 24.12 -7.07 2.16
CA CYS A 744 23.84 -8.14 1.20
C CYS A 744 22.45 -7.97 0.61
N VAL A 745 22.32 -8.19 -0.70
CA VAL A 745 21.03 -8.35 -1.37
C VAL A 745 20.65 -9.83 -1.34
N TRP A 746 19.53 -10.14 -0.71
CA TRP A 746 18.93 -11.47 -0.68
C TRP A 746 17.84 -11.57 -1.74
N VAL A 747 17.90 -12.64 -2.53
CA VAL A 747 16.92 -12.93 -3.57
C VAL A 747 15.96 -14.00 -3.06
N ALA A 748 14.66 -13.80 -3.28
CA ALA A 748 13.58 -14.69 -2.86
C ALA A 748 13.59 -15.00 -1.36
N LYS A 749 13.99 -14.02 -0.52
CA LYS A 749 14.23 -14.22 0.91
C LYS A 749 13.04 -14.82 1.66
N ALA A 750 11.83 -14.45 1.27
CA ALA A 750 10.60 -14.91 1.92
C ALA A 750 9.62 -15.59 0.96
N LEU A 751 10.11 -16.21 -0.10
CA LEU A 751 9.27 -17.11 -0.89
C LEU A 751 9.16 -18.47 -0.16
N PRO A 752 7.99 -19.14 -0.21
CA PRO A 752 7.85 -20.51 0.22
C PRO A 752 9.01 -21.36 -0.31
N PRO A 753 9.64 -22.22 0.50
CA PRO A 753 10.43 -23.32 -0.01
C PRO A 753 9.49 -24.33 -0.68
N ALA A 754 8.93 -23.96 -1.84
CA ALA A 754 8.64 -24.98 -2.81
C ALA A 754 10.00 -25.61 -3.11
N GLY A 755 10.17 -26.91 -2.85
CA GLY A 755 11.35 -27.67 -3.31
C GLY A 755 11.48 -27.73 -4.84
N SER A 756 10.93 -26.75 -5.53
CA SER A 756 10.92 -26.51 -6.96
C SER A 756 11.23 -25.03 -7.18
N ALA A 757 12.20 -24.80 -8.04
CA ALA A 757 12.46 -23.52 -8.67
C ALA A 757 11.16 -22.81 -9.14
N PRO A 758 11.07 -21.47 -9.07
CA PRO A 758 9.99 -20.73 -9.73
C PRO A 758 9.80 -21.24 -11.17
N PRO A 759 8.55 -21.50 -11.62
CA PRO A 759 8.26 -22.24 -12.85
C PRO A 759 8.85 -21.62 -14.12
N GLY A 760 9.24 -20.34 -14.09
CA GLY A 760 9.92 -19.63 -15.19
C GLY A 760 11.42 -19.34 -14.95
N GLY A 761 12.01 -19.79 -13.86
CA GLY A 761 13.29 -19.29 -13.38
C GLY A 761 13.17 -17.98 -12.59
N VAL A 762 14.30 -17.35 -12.26
CA VAL A 762 14.39 -16.02 -11.67
C VAL A 762 15.17 -15.13 -12.63
N ARG A 763 14.60 -13.99 -13.01
CA ARG A 763 15.31 -12.93 -13.71
C ARG A 763 15.47 -11.74 -12.77
N LEU A 764 16.69 -11.45 -12.38
CA LEU A 764 17.03 -10.30 -11.54
C LEU A 764 17.47 -9.17 -12.45
N ARG A 765 16.77 -8.05 -12.44
CA ARG A 765 17.31 -6.80 -13.01
C ARG A 765 17.97 -6.02 -11.89
N MET A 766 19.29 -5.90 -11.94
CA MET A 766 20.03 -5.10 -10.97
C MET A 766 20.19 -3.70 -11.53
N ARG A 767 19.37 -2.75 -11.06
CA ARG A 767 19.64 -1.34 -11.37
C ARG A 767 20.75 -0.86 -10.45
N THR A 768 21.83 -0.41 -11.05
CA THR A 768 22.93 0.23 -10.33
C THR A 768 22.83 1.74 -10.40
N PRO A 769 23.55 2.47 -9.52
CA PRO A 769 23.71 3.91 -9.67
C PRO A 769 24.09 4.28 -11.10
N VAL A 770 23.65 5.45 -11.58
CA VAL A 770 23.86 5.87 -12.98
C VAL A 770 25.32 5.76 -13.44
N GLU A 771 26.28 5.97 -12.54
CA GLU A 771 27.71 5.83 -12.83
C GLU A 771 28.15 4.39 -13.17
N PHE A 772 27.34 3.38 -12.85
CA PHE A 772 27.56 1.95 -13.13
C PHE A 772 26.53 1.36 -14.12
N ALA A 773 25.58 2.17 -14.58
CA ALA A 773 24.54 1.72 -15.52
C ALA A 773 25.14 1.11 -16.80
N GLY A 774 24.77 -0.12 -17.10
CA GLY A 774 25.24 -0.89 -18.26
C GLY A 774 26.69 -1.39 -18.14
N LYS A 775 27.28 -1.30 -16.94
CA LYS A 775 28.68 -1.70 -16.66
C LYS A 775 28.78 -3.06 -15.97
N LEU A 776 27.72 -3.86 -15.97
CA LEU A 776 27.74 -5.20 -15.39
C LEU A 776 28.79 -6.06 -16.11
N ALA A 777 29.88 -6.39 -15.41
CA ALA A 777 31.05 -7.03 -16.00
C ALA A 777 31.20 -8.50 -15.60
N ALA A 778 30.69 -8.88 -14.42
CA ALA A 778 30.72 -10.26 -13.95
C ALA A 778 29.61 -10.50 -12.91
N VAL A 779 29.17 -11.74 -12.82
CA VAL A 779 28.23 -12.20 -11.80
C VAL A 779 28.78 -13.45 -11.15
N THR A 780 28.57 -13.60 -9.85
CA THR A 780 28.71 -14.90 -9.17
C THR A 780 27.42 -15.25 -8.44
N VAL A 781 27.07 -16.54 -8.45
CA VAL A 781 25.90 -17.09 -7.75
C VAL A 781 26.42 -18.19 -6.84
N GLY A 782 26.19 -18.07 -5.52
CA GLY A 782 26.76 -18.98 -4.54
C GLY A 782 28.30 -19.03 -4.56
N GLY A 783 28.94 -17.91 -4.92
CA GLY A 783 30.40 -17.80 -5.06
C GLY A 783 30.99 -18.41 -6.33
N LYS A 784 30.17 -18.95 -7.24
CA LYS A 784 30.62 -19.49 -8.53
C LYS A 784 30.38 -18.48 -9.66
N PRO A 785 31.30 -18.31 -10.62
CA PRO A 785 31.08 -17.47 -11.80
C PRO A 785 29.80 -17.84 -12.53
N TRP A 786 28.99 -16.85 -12.84
CA TRP A 786 27.73 -16.99 -13.55
C TRP A 786 27.81 -16.30 -14.89
N THR A 787 27.40 -17.00 -15.95
CA THR A 787 27.52 -16.52 -17.34
C THR A 787 26.19 -16.08 -17.93
N SER A 788 25.07 -16.50 -17.33
CA SER A 788 23.73 -16.13 -17.78
C SER A 788 23.35 -14.76 -17.20
N PHE A 789 23.99 -13.72 -17.73
CA PHE A 789 23.65 -12.33 -17.47
C PHE A 789 23.77 -11.50 -18.74
N ASP A 790 22.97 -10.44 -18.82
CA ASP A 790 23.02 -9.43 -19.87
C ASP A 790 23.56 -8.13 -19.28
N ALA A 791 24.73 -7.71 -19.75
CA ALA A 791 25.40 -6.52 -19.26
C ALA A 791 24.66 -5.22 -19.62
N ARG A 792 23.98 -5.20 -20.78
CA ARG A 792 23.28 -4.03 -21.30
C ARG A 792 21.94 -3.84 -20.59
N GLU A 793 21.24 -4.94 -20.36
CA GLU A 793 19.95 -4.94 -19.64
C GLU A 793 20.14 -4.98 -18.11
N GLU A 794 21.37 -5.20 -17.65
CA GLU A 794 21.75 -5.42 -16.24
C GLU A 794 20.94 -6.56 -15.61
N THR A 795 20.69 -7.61 -16.39
CA THR A 795 19.87 -8.74 -15.94
C THR A 795 20.70 -9.97 -15.67
N ILE A 796 20.38 -10.69 -14.60
CA ILE A 796 20.92 -12.00 -14.25
C ILE A 796 19.77 -12.98 -14.40
N VAL A 797 19.96 -14.02 -15.21
CA VAL A 797 18.93 -15.04 -15.45
C VAL A 797 19.38 -16.34 -14.80
N LEU A 798 18.57 -16.80 -13.85
CA LEU A 798 18.62 -18.13 -13.26
C LEU A 798 17.45 -18.91 -13.87
N SER A 799 17.68 -19.62 -14.98
CA SER A 799 16.61 -20.38 -15.63
C SER A 799 16.07 -21.48 -14.71
N LEU A 800 14.90 -22.03 -15.04
CA LEU A 800 14.36 -23.18 -14.30
C LEU A 800 15.37 -24.34 -14.21
N ALA A 801 16.15 -24.58 -15.27
CA ALA A 801 17.16 -25.63 -15.31
C ALA A 801 18.37 -25.34 -14.39
N ASP A 802 18.66 -24.07 -14.14
CA ASP A 802 19.76 -23.62 -13.29
C ASP A 802 19.43 -23.84 -11.80
N LEU A 803 18.16 -23.65 -11.43
CA LEU A 803 17.65 -23.67 -10.05
C LEU A 803 17.48 -25.10 -9.50
N THR A 804 18.57 -25.86 -9.53
CA THR A 804 18.67 -27.19 -8.91
C THR A 804 18.57 -27.11 -7.39
N PRO A 805 18.16 -28.18 -6.67
CA PRO A 805 18.17 -28.19 -5.20
C PRO A 805 19.52 -27.82 -4.59
N GLN A 806 20.63 -28.16 -5.28
CA GLN A 806 21.97 -27.77 -4.90
C GLN A 806 22.22 -26.28 -5.10
N LEU A 807 21.86 -25.71 -6.25
CA LEU A 807 21.99 -24.26 -6.45
C LEU A 807 21.10 -23.50 -5.46
N LEU A 808 19.87 -23.95 -5.19
CA LEU A 808 18.96 -23.34 -4.23
C LEU A 808 19.51 -23.33 -2.80
N THR A 809 20.30 -24.33 -2.41
CA THR A 809 20.99 -24.36 -1.11
C THR A 809 22.26 -23.50 -1.09
N GLU A 810 22.91 -23.34 -2.25
CA GLU A 810 24.08 -22.49 -2.48
C GLU A 810 23.70 -21.01 -2.79
N LEU A 811 22.43 -20.70 -3.07
CA LEU A 811 21.88 -19.40 -3.50
C LEU A 811 21.82 -18.35 -2.37
N ARG A 812 22.83 -18.37 -1.48
CA ARG A 812 22.94 -17.47 -0.34
C ARG A 812 23.41 -16.07 -0.72
N SER A 813 24.01 -15.91 -1.89
CA SER A 813 24.42 -14.61 -2.42
C SER A 813 24.51 -14.62 -3.96
N VAL A 814 24.03 -13.54 -4.55
CA VAL A 814 24.30 -13.17 -5.95
C VAL A 814 25.17 -11.92 -5.88
N VAL A 815 26.41 -12.00 -6.37
CA VAL A 815 27.34 -10.86 -6.38
C VAL A 815 27.56 -10.43 -7.81
N ALA A 816 27.04 -9.27 -8.16
CA ALA A 816 27.31 -8.61 -9.43
C ALA A 816 28.46 -7.61 -9.28
N THR A 817 29.40 -7.65 -10.22
CA THR A 817 30.54 -6.72 -10.29
C THR A 817 30.33 -5.79 -11.48
N PHE A 818 30.36 -4.49 -11.22
CA PHE A 818 30.23 -3.45 -12.23
C PHE A 818 31.60 -2.79 -12.46
N ARG A 819 32.02 -2.59 -13.72
CA ARG A 819 33.34 -2.02 -14.07
C ARG A 819 33.26 -1.03 -15.22
#